data_AF-A0A4Y9N425-F1
#
_entry.id   AF-A0A4Y9N425-F1
#
_cell.length_a   1.000
_cell.length_b   1.000
_cell.length_c   1.000
_cell.angle_alpha   90.00
_cell.angle_beta   90.00
_cell.angle_gamma   90.00
#
_symmetry.space_group_name_H-M   'P 1'
#
loop_
_entity.id
_entity.type
_entity.pdbx_description
1 polymer ?
#
loop_
_entity_poly.entity_id
_entity_poly.type
_entity_poly.pdbx_seq_one_letter_code
_entity_poly.pdbx_strand_id
1 'polypeptide(L)'
;MTAPAFLLVAVAVGVLLALLAWRALHRPAFAVCCLVAAIPLGGFVVVGFTLIHLVSVAVSAGGALAAVAGAGRALRPSAVLLAAAGLVAVSLLSVLTAVDPGASLRMAVIHVIGLGLAWAAARACPSRTDVRLVLTVLTAVGGGVSLFALGTTGDLTAAHGGNVVVGRATGVFSQPNELGLFCGIVLVVGLATATVHRSFGLRALCWVSSAAAAAALAVSLSRGAWIGTVLGCLVLLVVVPAVRRLLTAAAGLALAGLVVAMVLPTTGSLGVLTARLRSLVEPSNPYDDRPLIWAEAIRQVADAPLLGVGSGGFSHAAVADASPLRSEPATHAHSMVLGVSSEMGLLGLAAFLVLLVVAVATSVASVKRLGAQGPTGSGLRAMTGAVVAALGVVLGQGLIDLPLANPLTQTTLWLLVGLLAAIVEMARRPLPGDSSSAVPPEHPTPFRVGGPAKTVSARQRHVNSGAVTSTNRWTSLGDLLTSWVVRVPVRPPVFLLAAVIVVLGALGRLEDGNSALALFDLDGEGKPPAVFAAALLGSTGVGCVLAGRAGLPWRRRWSILGAFLVFMAFDEALTLHETLSRLTGVPWTVLYAPIVAFGGIAWVLVLRDVWAEQRIRYLWLLGALAWATSQVLEELQSSPEQGRAPGYDVYVLFEECLEMTGSLCWLLAIVLVVRLRSGGHGGVGPAERSSGRRMTPVRTGVR
;
A
#
# COMPACT_ATOMS: atom_id res chain seq x y z
N MET A 1 -19.32 17.59 15.90
CA MET A 1 -18.61 17.09 17.11
C MET A 1 -17.97 18.29 17.78
N THR A 2 -17.92 18.34 19.11
CA THR A 2 -17.14 19.36 19.83
C THR A 2 -15.64 19.07 19.63
N ALA A 3 -14.80 20.11 19.59
CA ALA A 3 -13.34 19.97 19.40
C ALA A 3 -12.67 18.92 20.35
N PRO A 4 -13.07 18.77 21.63
CA PRO A 4 -12.52 17.74 22.51
C PRO A 4 -12.90 16.30 22.10
N ALA A 5 -14.11 16.09 21.58
CA ALA A 5 -14.56 14.78 21.11
C ALA A 5 -13.83 14.38 19.82
N PHE A 6 -13.54 15.36 18.95
CA PHE A 6 -12.74 15.13 17.75
C PHE A 6 -11.29 14.75 18.10
N LEU A 7 -10.68 15.45 19.06
CA LEU A 7 -9.33 15.15 19.55
C LEU A 7 -9.22 13.74 20.14
N LEU A 8 -10.17 13.33 20.99
CA LEU A 8 -10.21 11.98 21.56
C LEU A 8 -10.28 10.89 20.49
N VAL A 9 -11.10 11.11 19.44
CA VAL A 9 -11.20 10.19 18.31
C VAL A 9 -9.91 10.17 17.49
N ALA A 10 -9.32 11.33 17.19
CA ALA A 10 -8.08 11.42 16.44
C ALA A 10 -6.90 10.74 17.18
N VAL A 11 -6.77 10.95 18.49
CA VAL A 11 -5.74 10.29 19.33
C VAL A 11 -5.99 8.78 19.40
N ALA A 12 -7.24 8.34 19.61
CA ALA A 12 -7.56 6.92 19.65
C ALA A 12 -7.27 6.21 18.31
N VAL A 13 -7.60 6.86 17.19
CA VAL A 13 -7.26 6.37 15.85
C VAL A 13 -5.74 6.35 15.66
N GLY A 14 -5.02 7.40 16.03
CA GLY A 14 -3.55 7.46 15.94
C GLY A 14 -2.86 6.33 16.72
N VAL A 15 -3.29 6.08 17.96
CA VAL A 15 -2.79 4.97 18.79
C VAL A 15 -3.10 3.62 18.15
N LEU A 16 -4.32 3.43 17.64
CA LEU A 16 -4.69 2.20 16.93
C LEU A 16 -3.81 1.98 15.70
N LEU A 17 -3.60 3.01 14.88
CA LEU A 17 -2.75 2.92 13.68
C LEU A 17 -1.30 2.59 14.04
N ALA A 18 -0.75 3.19 15.10
CA ALA A 18 0.59 2.88 15.59
C ALA A 18 0.70 1.42 16.08
N LEU A 19 -0.30 0.93 16.83
CA LEU A 19 -0.37 -0.46 17.26
C LEU A 19 -0.51 -1.43 16.09
N LEU A 20 -1.25 -1.05 15.04
CA LEU A 20 -1.38 -1.84 13.82
C LEU A 20 -0.08 -1.89 13.02
N ALA A 21 0.62 -0.76 12.87
CA ALA A 21 1.94 -0.71 12.24
C ALA A 21 2.96 -1.55 13.02
N TRP A 22 2.94 -1.48 14.35
CA TRP A 22 3.76 -2.31 15.23
C TRP A 22 3.41 -3.81 15.12
N ARG A 23 2.12 -4.16 15.08
CA ARG A 23 1.66 -5.54 14.84
C ARG A 23 2.08 -6.02 13.45
N ALA A 24 2.02 -5.18 12.42
CA ALA A 24 2.45 -5.52 11.07
C ALA A 24 3.94 -5.87 11.02
N LEU A 25 4.78 -5.23 11.84
CA LEU A 25 6.19 -5.55 11.98
C LEU A 25 6.44 -6.98 12.50
N HIS A 26 5.61 -7.46 13.43
CA HIS A 26 5.85 -8.74 14.12
C HIS A 26 4.96 -9.90 13.63
N ARG A 27 3.76 -9.61 13.13
CA ARG A 27 2.73 -10.55 12.68
C ARG A 27 2.01 -9.94 11.46
N PRO A 28 2.65 -9.88 10.28
CA PRO A 28 2.17 -9.09 9.15
C PRO A 28 0.81 -9.56 8.63
N ALA A 29 0.55 -10.89 8.57
CA ALA A 29 -0.76 -11.42 8.20
C ALA A 29 -1.89 -10.96 9.14
N PHE A 30 -1.59 -10.81 10.44
CA PHE A 30 -2.57 -10.33 11.42
C PHE A 30 -2.93 -8.86 11.20
N ALA A 31 -1.97 -8.02 10.81
CA ALA A 31 -2.27 -6.62 10.48
C ALA A 31 -3.18 -6.49 9.26
N VAL A 32 -3.01 -7.35 8.25
CA VAL A 32 -3.94 -7.45 7.11
C VAL A 32 -5.32 -7.90 7.58
N CYS A 33 -5.43 -8.85 8.52
CA CYS A 33 -6.72 -9.21 9.12
C CYS A 33 -7.36 -8.03 9.89
N CYS A 34 -6.58 -7.19 10.56
CA CYS A 34 -7.10 -5.99 11.22
C CYS A 34 -7.65 -4.97 10.21
N LEU A 35 -7.01 -4.80 9.05
CA LEU A 35 -7.55 -3.99 7.97
C LEU A 35 -8.93 -4.50 7.53
N VAL A 36 -9.05 -5.81 7.32
CA VAL A 36 -10.33 -6.44 6.97
C VAL A 36 -11.36 -6.23 8.09
N ALA A 37 -10.97 -6.36 9.35
CA ALA A 37 -11.84 -6.11 10.49
C ALA A 37 -12.30 -4.63 10.61
N ALA A 38 -11.57 -3.69 10.00
CA ALA A 38 -11.94 -2.28 9.97
C ALA A 38 -13.02 -1.94 8.93
N ILE A 39 -13.35 -2.85 8.00
CA ILE A 39 -14.34 -2.60 6.92
C ILE A 39 -15.69 -2.03 7.43
N PRO A 40 -16.33 -2.57 8.50
CA PRO A 40 -17.61 -2.04 8.98
C PRO A 40 -17.58 -0.57 9.41
N LEU A 41 -16.39 -0.08 9.79
CA LEU A 41 -16.14 1.29 10.21
C LEU A 41 -15.33 2.07 9.15
N GLY A 42 -15.01 1.44 8.03
CA GLY A 42 -13.99 1.96 7.13
C GLY A 42 -14.42 3.21 6.38
N GLY A 43 -15.73 3.45 6.25
CA GLY A 43 -16.31 4.63 5.61
C GLY A 43 -16.28 5.91 6.48
N PHE A 44 -15.95 5.82 7.77
CA PHE A 44 -15.82 7.01 8.61
C PHE A 44 -14.68 7.89 8.10
N VAL A 45 -14.97 9.17 7.85
CA VAL A 45 -13.96 10.15 7.47
C VAL A 45 -13.27 10.66 8.74
N VAL A 46 -11.95 10.49 8.78
CA VAL A 46 -11.07 10.94 9.84
C VAL A 46 -10.00 11.80 9.17
N VAL A 47 -10.04 13.12 9.41
CA VAL A 47 -8.99 14.04 8.96
C VAL A 47 -8.85 14.03 7.41
N GLY A 48 -9.97 14.22 6.70
CA GLY A 48 -10.00 14.28 5.23
C GLY A 48 -9.88 12.94 4.49
N PHE A 49 -9.50 11.86 5.18
CA PHE A 49 -9.41 10.51 4.61
C PHE A 49 -10.38 9.54 5.29
N THR A 50 -10.83 8.51 4.57
CA THR A 50 -11.59 7.43 5.19
C THR A 50 -10.70 6.56 6.09
N LEU A 51 -11.23 6.08 7.21
CA LEU A 51 -10.54 5.22 8.17
C LEU A 51 -9.86 4.03 7.47
N ILE A 52 -10.52 3.44 6.47
CA ILE A 52 -9.94 2.30 5.73
C ILE A 52 -8.66 2.66 4.97
N HIS A 53 -8.54 3.89 4.45
CA HIS A 53 -7.32 4.37 3.80
C HIS A 53 -6.22 4.62 4.83
N LEU A 54 -6.53 5.20 5.99
CA LEU A 54 -5.57 5.39 7.07
C LEU A 54 -5.02 4.05 7.59
N VAL A 55 -5.89 3.06 7.78
CA VAL A 55 -5.47 1.70 8.16
C VAL A 55 -4.64 1.05 7.04
N SER A 56 -4.98 1.27 5.77
CA SER A 56 -4.21 0.79 4.62
C SER A 56 -2.79 1.39 4.60
N VAL A 57 -2.64 2.68 4.89
CA VAL A 57 -1.34 3.35 5.06
C VAL A 57 -0.57 2.72 6.21
N ALA A 58 -1.19 2.53 7.39
CA ALA A 58 -0.51 1.95 8.54
C ALA A 58 -0.02 0.50 8.29
N VAL A 59 -0.83 -0.33 7.62
CA VAL A 59 -0.43 -1.69 7.22
C VAL A 59 0.71 -1.65 6.20
N SER A 60 0.64 -0.74 5.22
CA SER A 60 1.68 -0.57 4.19
C SER A 60 3.01 -0.10 4.80
N ALA A 61 2.95 0.91 5.66
CA ALA A 61 4.10 1.45 6.38
C ALA A 61 4.73 0.38 7.29
N GLY A 62 3.93 -0.36 8.07
CA GLY A 62 4.42 -1.45 8.89
C GLY A 62 5.08 -2.58 8.06
N GLY A 63 4.51 -2.90 6.89
CA GLY A 63 5.13 -3.82 5.93
C GLY A 63 6.45 -3.32 5.36
N ALA A 64 6.54 -2.02 5.07
CA ALA A 64 7.77 -1.36 4.61
C ALA A 64 8.84 -1.38 5.70
N LEU A 65 8.49 -1.00 6.94
CA LEU A 65 9.37 -1.06 8.11
C LEU A 65 9.87 -2.48 8.36
N ALA A 66 9.01 -3.50 8.23
CA ALA A 66 9.43 -4.90 8.32
C ALA A 66 10.45 -5.24 7.22
N ALA A 67 10.23 -4.77 5.99
CA ALA A 67 11.17 -4.95 4.89
C ALA A 67 12.53 -4.28 5.12
N VAL A 68 12.54 -3.09 5.72
CA VAL A 68 13.75 -2.38 6.13
C VAL A 68 14.45 -3.10 7.28
N ALA A 69 13.71 -3.57 8.27
CA ALA A 69 14.27 -4.31 9.39
C ALA A 69 14.87 -5.67 8.98
N GLY A 70 14.70 -6.10 7.72
CA GLY A 70 15.04 -7.46 7.28
C GLY A 70 14.13 -8.51 7.93
N ALA A 71 12.98 -8.09 8.45
CA ALA A 71 11.97 -8.97 8.98
C ALA A 71 11.08 -9.49 7.85
N GLY A 72 10.81 -10.79 7.86
CA GLY A 72 10.03 -11.46 6.82
C GLY A 72 10.80 -11.71 5.53
N ARG A 73 10.10 -12.24 4.52
CA ARG A 73 10.70 -12.72 3.28
C ARG A 73 10.81 -11.59 2.25
N ALA A 74 11.91 -11.52 1.51
CA ALA A 74 11.99 -10.66 0.33
C ALA A 74 10.95 -11.12 -0.70
N LEU A 75 10.09 -10.20 -1.12
CA LEU A 75 9.16 -10.47 -2.21
C LEU A 75 9.95 -10.38 -3.53
N ARG A 76 9.89 -11.43 -4.36
CA ARG A 76 10.37 -11.32 -5.74
C ARG A 76 9.43 -10.37 -6.52
N PRO A 77 9.92 -9.69 -7.56
CA PRO A 77 9.06 -8.87 -8.42
C PRO A 77 7.93 -9.73 -8.99
N SER A 78 6.72 -9.57 -8.46
CA SER A 78 5.57 -10.33 -8.95
C SER A 78 5.02 -9.63 -10.19
N ALA A 79 4.74 -10.38 -11.25
CA ALA A 79 4.20 -9.80 -12.48
C ALA A 79 2.88 -9.04 -12.23
N VAL A 80 2.04 -9.55 -11.31
CA VAL A 80 0.77 -8.93 -10.91
C VAL A 80 1.00 -7.55 -10.29
N LEU A 81 1.89 -7.45 -9.30
CA LEU A 81 2.21 -6.15 -8.67
C LEU A 81 2.94 -5.19 -9.62
N LEU A 82 3.76 -5.69 -10.55
CA LEU A 82 4.42 -4.86 -11.55
C LEU A 82 3.41 -4.27 -12.55
N ALA A 83 2.45 -5.08 -13.01
CA ALA A 83 1.39 -4.59 -13.88
C ALA A 83 0.47 -3.60 -13.15
N ALA A 84 0.17 -3.87 -11.87
CA ALA A 84 -0.59 -2.94 -11.04
C ALA A 84 0.17 -1.64 -10.80
N ALA A 85 1.49 -1.69 -10.58
CA ALA A 85 2.34 -0.51 -10.48
C ALA A 85 2.38 0.29 -11.78
N GLY A 86 2.33 -0.39 -12.94
CA GLY A 86 2.18 0.27 -14.24
C GLY A 86 0.90 1.10 -14.33
N LEU A 87 -0.24 0.55 -13.91
CA LEU A 87 -1.50 1.28 -13.87
C LEU A 87 -1.44 2.50 -12.92
N VAL A 88 -0.87 2.33 -11.73
CA VAL A 88 -0.69 3.45 -10.78
C VAL A 88 0.26 4.51 -11.31
N ALA A 89 1.33 4.12 -12.02
CA ALA A 89 2.24 5.06 -12.64
C ALA A 89 1.53 5.90 -13.70
N VAL A 90 0.63 5.32 -14.51
CA VAL A 90 -0.18 6.09 -15.46
C VAL A 90 -1.18 7.00 -14.75
N SER A 91 -1.78 6.56 -13.64
CA SER A 91 -2.63 7.43 -12.81
C SER A 91 -1.86 8.66 -12.29
N LEU A 92 -0.62 8.49 -11.83
CA LEU A 92 0.25 9.61 -11.45
C LEU A 92 0.59 10.51 -12.64
N LEU A 93 0.88 9.94 -13.81
CA LEU A 93 1.16 10.72 -15.03
C LEU A 93 -0.06 11.51 -15.52
N SER A 94 -1.28 10.99 -15.31
CA SER A 94 -2.52 11.68 -15.70
C SER A 94 -2.74 13.01 -14.96
N VAL A 95 -2.08 13.21 -13.81
CA VAL A 95 -2.11 14.50 -13.08
C VAL A 95 -1.55 15.64 -13.95
N LEU A 96 -0.61 15.35 -14.85
CA LEU A 96 0.02 16.34 -15.72
C LEU A 96 -0.94 16.94 -16.75
N THR A 97 -2.02 16.22 -17.09
CA THR A 97 -3.03 16.64 -18.07
C THR A 97 -4.42 16.79 -17.44
N ALA A 98 -4.48 16.83 -16.10
CA ALA A 98 -5.73 16.84 -15.38
C ALA A 98 -6.46 18.18 -15.51
N VAL A 99 -7.77 18.12 -15.72
CA VAL A 99 -8.65 19.31 -15.68
C VAL A 99 -8.68 19.91 -14.27
N ASP A 100 -8.63 19.05 -13.26
CA ASP A 100 -8.43 19.41 -11.85
C ASP A 100 -7.23 18.62 -11.28
N PRO A 101 -6.02 19.23 -11.25
CA PRO A 101 -4.83 18.57 -10.73
C PRO A 101 -4.94 18.14 -9.26
N GLY A 102 -5.68 18.88 -8.42
CA GLY A 102 -5.85 18.57 -7.01
C GLY A 102 -6.72 17.32 -6.79
N ALA A 103 -7.86 17.24 -7.50
CA ALA A 103 -8.70 16.04 -7.51
C ALA A 103 -7.95 14.83 -8.10
N SER A 104 -7.21 15.04 -9.20
CA SER A 104 -6.43 13.99 -9.83
C SER A 104 -5.29 13.46 -8.97
N LEU A 105 -4.59 14.35 -8.27
CA LEU A 105 -3.54 13.97 -7.33
C LEU A 105 -4.10 13.18 -6.15
N ARG A 106 -5.25 13.59 -5.61
CA ARG A 106 -5.94 12.85 -4.53
C ARG A 106 -6.25 11.41 -4.96
N MET A 107 -6.79 11.22 -6.16
CA MET A 107 -7.08 9.88 -6.68
C MET A 107 -5.82 9.06 -6.97
N ALA A 108 -4.78 9.69 -7.53
CA ALA A 108 -3.49 9.03 -7.72
C ALA A 108 -2.86 8.59 -6.39
N VAL A 109 -2.94 9.40 -5.34
CA VAL A 109 -2.50 9.05 -3.97
C VAL A 109 -3.29 7.85 -3.45
N ILE A 110 -4.62 7.81 -3.62
CA ILE A 110 -5.43 6.65 -3.24
C ILE A 110 -4.99 5.38 -3.98
N HIS A 111 -4.66 5.48 -5.27
CA HIS A 111 -4.09 4.36 -6.03
C HIS A 111 -2.72 3.92 -5.52
N VAL A 112 -1.85 4.85 -5.10
CA VAL A 112 -0.56 4.56 -4.46
C VAL A 112 -0.75 3.85 -3.12
N ILE A 113 -1.70 4.30 -2.29
CA ILE A 113 -2.08 3.64 -1.03
C ILE A 113 -2.55 2.21 -1.32
N GLY A 114 -3.39 2.02 -2.34
CA GLY A 114 -3.86 0.72 -2.80
C GLY A 114 -2.73 -0.22 -3.24
N LEU A 115 -1.78 0.28 -4.03
CA LEU A 115 -0.60 -0.50 -4.45
C LEU A 115 0.29 -0.86 -3.26
N GLY A 116 0.51 0.08 -2.34
CA GLY A 116 1.22 -0.16 -1.08
C GLY A 116 0.58 -1.28 -0.26
N LEU A 117 -0.75 -1.27 -0.17
CA LEU A 117 -1.53 -2.31 0.49
C LEU A 117 -1.37 -3.66 -0.21
N ALA A 118 -1.51 -3.71 -1.54
CA ALA A 118 -1.36 -4.95 -2.30
C ALA A 118 0.04 -5.56 -2.11
N TRP A 119 1.08 -4.73 -2.14
CA TRP A 119 2.46 -5.15 -1.85
C TRP A 119 2.62 -5.65 -0.41
N ALA A 120 2.07 -4.93 0.57
CA ALA A 120 2.15 -5.31 1.98
C ALA A 120 1.41 -6.63 2.25
N ALA A 121 0.22 -6.82 1.69
CA ALA A 121 -0.55 -8.06 1.77
C ALA A 121 0.20 -9.23 1.12
N ALA A 122 0.81 -9.01 -0.06
CA ALA A 122 1.60 -10.03 -0.75
C ALA A 122 2.79 -10.51 0.11
N ARG A 123 3.46 -9.58 0.78
CA ARG A 123 4.58 -9.86 1.69
C ARG A 123 4.13 -10.50 3.00
N ALA A 124 2.97 -10.06 3.51
CA ALA A 124 2.40 -10.50 4.77
C ALA A 124 1.93 -11.95 4.76
N CYS A 125 1.62 -12.50 3.58
CA CYS A 125 1.08 -13.84 3.42
C CYS A 125 2.05 -14.82 2.71
N PRO A 126 3.20 -15.18 3.32
CA PRO A 126 4.19 -16.05 2.69
C PRO A 126 3.77 -17.54 2.60
N SER A 127 2.71 -17.93 3.32
CA SER A 127 2.22 -19.31 3.41
C SER A 127 0.73 -19.44 3.10
N ARG A 128 0.32 -20.67 2.75
CA ARG A 128 -1.08 -21.04 2.54
C ARG A 128 -1.95 -20.81 3.78
N THR A 129 -1.36 -20.86 4.98
CA THR A 129 -2.08 -20.62 6.23
C THR A 129 -2.45 -19.15 6.38
N ASP A 130 -1.56 -18.25 5.98
CA ASP A 130 -1.78 -16.80 6.07
C ASP A 130 -2.86 -16.34 5.09
N VAL A 131 -2.80 -16.81 3.84
CA VAL A 131 -3.86 -16.54 2.84
C VAL A 131 -5.20 -17.08 3.32
N ARG A 132 -5.22 -18.32 3.82
CA ARG A 132 -6.46 -18.91 4.37
C ARG A 132 -7.00 -18.09 5.53
N LEU A 133 -6.14 -17.59 6.42
CA LEU A 133 -6.54 -16.75 7.54
C LEU A 133 -7.21 -15.46 7.04
N VAL A 134 -6.55 -14.72 6.14
CA VAL A 134 -7.10 -13.46 5.60
C VAL A 134 -8.43 -13.68 4.88
N LEU A 135 -8.54 -14.72 4.04
CA LEU A 135 -9.80 -15.05 3.35
C LEU A 135 -10.91 -15.46 4.32
N THR A 136 -10.57 -16.17 5.40
CA THR A 136 -11.54 -16.56 6.45
C THR A 136 -12.03 -15.33 7.22
N VAL A 137 -11.13 -14.41 7.56
CA VAL A 137 -11.50 -13.15 8.22
C VAL A 137 -12.34 -12.28 7.29
N LEU A 138 -12.00 -12.18 6.00
CA LEU A 138 -12.81 -11.48 5.00
C LEU A 138 -14.21 -12.08 4.87
N THR A 139 -14.29 -13.41 4.85
CA THR A 139 -15.58 -14.12 4.82
C THR A 139 -16.39 -13.82 6.08
N ALA A 140 -15.80 -13.89 7.26
CA ALA A 140 -16.49 -13.70 8.54
C ALA A 140 -16.97 -12.25 8.72
N VAL A 141 -16.09 -11.26 8.49
CA VAL A 141 -16.43 -9.84 8.58
C VAL A 141 -17.44 -9.47 7.50
N GLY A 142 -17.23 -9.94 6.28
CA GLY A 142 -18.16 -9.72 5.18
C GLY A 142 -19.53 -10.35 5.40
N GLY A 143 -19.59 -11.52 6.03
CA GLY A 143 -20.83 -12.15 6.49
C GLY A 143 -21.55 -11.29 7.52
N GLY A 144 -20.83 -10.74 8.50
CA GLY A 144 -21.38 -9.79 9.48
C GLY A 144 -21.93 -8.51 8.84
N VAL A 145 -21.18 -7.90 7.90
CA VAL A 145 -21.64 -6.74 7.12
C VAL A 145 -22.90 -7.08 6.30
N SER A 146 -22.93 -8.27 5.71
CA SER A 146 -24.08 -8.73 4.92
C SER A 146 -25.32 -8.94 5.81
N LEU A 147 -25.16 -9.54 6.99
CA LEU A 147 -26.25 -9.69 7.97
C LEU A 147 -26.77 -8.33 8.45
N PHE A 148 -25.87 -7.39 8.76
CA PHE A 148 -26.25 -6.03 9.11
C PHE A 148 -27.05 -5.35 7.98
N ALA A 149 -26.61 -5.51 6.74
CA ALA A 149 -27.26 -4.92 5.58
C ALA A 149 -28.70 -5.40 5.37
N LEU A 150 -29.03 -6.65 5.73
CA LEU A 150 -30.42 -7.15 5.68
C LEU A 150 -31.38 -6.28 6.49
N GLY A 151 -30.92 -5.78 7.65
CA GLY A 151 -31.69 -4.88 8.52
C GLY A 151 -31.78 -3.43 8.04
N THR A 152 -31.07 -3.07 6.96
CA THR A 152 -31.14 -1.73 6.35
C THR A 152 -32.12 -1.64 5.19
N THR A 153 -32.82 -2.73 4.87
CA THR A 153 -33.83 -2.77 3.82
C THR A 153 -35.03 -1.94 4.26
N GLY A 154 -35.42 -0.94 3.47
CA GLY A 154 -36.65 -0.17 3.66
C GLY A 154 -37.84 -0.82 2.95
N ASP A 155 -38.95 -0.09 2.86
CA ASP A 155 -40.11 -0.53 2.09
C ASP A 155 -39.76 -0.57 0.60
N LEU A 156 -39.60 -1.78 0.08
CA LEU A 156 -39.23 -2.01 -1.31
C LEU A 156 -40.39 -1.64 -2.23
N THR A 157 -40.16 -0.64 -3.08
CA THR A 157 -41.11 -0.21 -4.10
C THR A 157 -40.44 -0.16 -5.47
N ALA A 158 -41.05 -0.84 -6.44
CA ALA A 158 -40.58 -0.89 -7.82
C ALA A 158 -41.36 0.10 -8.69
N ALA A 159 -40.64 0.84 -9.53
CA ALA A 159 -41.20 1.70 -10.57
C ALA A 159 -40.55 1.35 -11.92
N HIS A 160 -41.20 1.74 -13.02
CA HIS A 160 -40.68 1.57 -14.39
C HIS A 160 -40.30 0.11 -14.71
N GLY A 161 -41.21 -0.83 -14.41
CA GLY A 161 -40.94 -2.26 -14.62
C GLY A 161 -39.79 -2.83 -13.76
N GLY A 162 -39.53 -2.23 -12.60
CA GLY A 162 -38.42 -2.63 -11.71
C GLY A 162 -37.07 -2.03 -12.07
N ASN A 163 -37.00 -1.12 -13.05
CA ASN A 163 -35.77 -0.42 -13.40
C ASN A 163 -35.35 0.60 -12.33
N VAL A 164 -36.32 1.18 -11.61
CA VAL A 164 -36.08 2.03 -10.44
C VAL A 164 -36.66 1.31 -9.22
N VAL A 165 -35.86 1.19 -8.16
CA VAL A 165 -36.32 0.57 -6.91
C VAL A 165 -35.84 1.41 -5.73
N VAL A 166 -36.78 1.79 -4.87
CA VAL A 166 -36.54 2.53 -3.61
C VAL A 166 -36.57 1.53 -2.44
N GLY A 167 -35.91 1.87 -1.34
CA GLY A 167 -35.83 1.01 -0.14
C GLY A 167 -34.78 -0.10 -0.22
N ARG A 168 -33.89 -0.07 -1.24
CA ARG A 168 -32.82 -1.07 -1.43
C ARG A 168 -31.84 -1.03 -0.26
N ALA A 169 -31.40 -2.20 0.20
CA ALA A 169 -30.39 -2.30 1.25
C ALA A 169 -29.05 -1.70 0.80
N THR A 170 -28.39 -0.97 1.69
CA THR A 170 -27.05 -0.39 1.49
C THR A 170 -26.05 -0.83 2.56
N GLY A 171 -26.51 -1.22 3.74
CA GLY A 171 -25.64 -1.65 4.84
C GLY A 171 -24.71 -0.55 5.31
N VAL A 172 -23.40 -0.84 5.36
CA VAL A 172 -22.34 0.13 5.71
C VAL A 172 -21.88 0.96 4.51
N PHE A 173 -22.46 0.72 3.33
CA PHE A 173 -22.13 1.41 2.09
C PHE A 173 -23.09 2.56 1.83
N SER A 174 -22.72 3.44 0.89
CA SER A 174 -23.54 4.59 0.50
C SER A 174 -24.57 4.21 -0.57
N GLN A 175 -24.27 3.18 -1.37
CA GLN A 175 -25.13 2.76 -2.47
C GLN A 175 -25.36 1.24 -2.47
N PRO A 176 -26.54 0.80 -2.95
CA PRO A 176 -26.86 -0.63 -3.01
C PRO A 176 -25.98 -1.39 -4.01
N ASN A 177 -25.39 -0.70 -4.99
CA ASN A 177 -24.48 -1.31 -5.96
C ASN A 177 -23.12 -1.66 -5.34
N GLU A 178 -22.64 -0.84 -4.39
CA GLU A 178 -21.42 -1.08 -3.59
C GLU A 178 -21.62 -2.29 -2.67
N LEU A 179 -22.77 -2.35 -1.97
CA LEU A 179 -23.17 -3.51 -1.18
C LEU A 179 -23.21 -4.78 -2.04
N GLY A 180 -23.88 -4.71 -3.19
CA GLY A 180 -24.00 -5.83 -4.11
C GLY A 180 -22.63 -6.36 -4.54
N LEU A 181 -21.70 -5.48 -4.94
CA LEU A 181 -20.33 -5.87 -5.30
C LEU A 181 -19.66 -6.63 -4.16
N PHE A 182 -19.68 -6.04 -2.96
CA PHE A 182 -19.01 -6.59 -1.79
C PHE A 182 -19.61 -7.94 -1.38
N CYS A 183 -20.93 -8.07 -1.37
CA CYS A 183 -21.61 -9.33 -1.09
C CYS A 183 -21.31 -10.41 -2.14
N GLY A 184 -21.22 -10.04 -3.42
CA GLY A 184 -20.79 -10.97 -4.48
C GLY A 184 -19.37 -11.51 -4.25
N ILE A 185 -18.44 -10.63 -3.85
CA ILE A 185 -17.07 -11.01 -3.44
C ILE A 185 -17.10 -11.97 -2.25
N VAL A 186 -17.80 -11.60 -1.18
CA VAL A 186 -17.88 -12.40 0.07
C VAL A 186 -18.48 -13.77 -0.20
N LEU A 187 -19.53 -13.85 -1.03
CA LEU A 187 -20.16 -15.09 -1.43
C LEU A 187 -19.14 -16.04 -2.09
N VAL A 188 -18.48 -15.62 -3.17
CA VAL A 188 -17.58 -16.52 -3.91
C VAL A 188 -16.33 -16.87 -3.09
N VAL A 189 -15.82 -15.94 -2.27
CA VAL A 189 -14.70 -16.21 -1.35
C VAL A 189 -15.11 -17.21 -0.28
N GLY A 190 -16.29 -17.05 0.32
CA GLY A 190 -16.80 -17.92 1.38
C GLY A 190 -17.05 -19.35 0.89
N LEU A 191 -17.70 -19.52 -0.26
CA LEU A 191 -17.94 -20.83 -0.88
C LEU A 191 -16.63 -21.59 -1.12
N ALA A 192 -15.61 -20.93 -1.67
CA ALA A 192 -14.31 -21.55 -1.91
C ALA A 192 -13.54 -21.84 -0.61
N THR A 193 -13.52 -20.89 0.33
CA THR A 193 -12.79 -21.01 1.60
C THR A 193 -13.38 -22.11 2.49
N ALA A 194 -14.70 -22.33 2.44
CA ALA A 194 -15.38 -23.43 3.15
C ALA A 194 -14.83 -24.81 2.76
N THR A 195 -14.34 -24.98 1.53
CA THR A 195 -13.79 -26.26 1.05
C THR A 195 -12.39 -26.58 1.59
N VAL A 196 -11.67 -25.58 2.10
CA VAL A 196 -10.28 -25.70 2.58
C VAL A 196 -10.22 -25.98 4.08
N HIS A 197 -11.29 -25.68 4.81
CA HIS A 197 -11.37 -25.92 6.25
C HIS A 197 -11.80 -27.36 6.57
N ARG A 198 -11.17 -27.93 7.60
CA ARG A 198 -11.56 -29.24 8.16
C ARG A 198 -12.45 -29.09 9.40
N SER A 199 -12.28 -28.01 10.17
CA SER A 199 -13.09 -27.72 11.35
C SER A 199 -14.53 -27.44 10.95
N PHE A 200 -15.48 -28.13 11.58
CA PHE A 200 -16.90 -27.90 11.37
C PHE A 200 -17.29 -26.44 11.62
N GLY A 201 -16.83 -25.84 12.73
CA GLY A 201 -17.16 -24.46 13.08
C GLY A 201 -16.70 -23.44 12.03
N LEU A 202 -15.49 -23.57 11.51
CA LEU A 202 -14.98 -22.67 10.46
C LEU A 202 -15.67 -22.89 9.11
N ARG A 203 -16.04 -24.14 8.79
CA ARG A 203 -16.85 -24.44 7.59
C ARG A 203 -18.24 -23.82 7.72
N ALA A 204 -18.90 -24.02 8.86
CA ALA A 204 -20.22 -23.45 9.16
C ALA A 204 -20.19 -21.92 9.07
N LEU A 205 -19.17 -21.27 9.65
CA LEU A 205 -18.95 -19.83 9.53
C LEU A 205 -18.89 -19.38 8.06
N CYS A 206 -18.12 -20.08 7.21
CA CYS A 206 -18.03 -19.74 5.80
C CYS A 206 -19.35 -19.93 5.06
N TRP A 207 -20.08 -21.02 5.33
CA TRP A 207 -21.39 -21.28 4.71
C TRP A 207 -22.45 -20.26 5.13
N VAL A 208 -22.55 -19.96 6.43
CA VAL A 208 -23.49 -18.97 6.97
C VAL A 208 -23.18 -17.58 6.42
N SER A 209 -21.89 -17.20 6.38
CA SER A 209 -21.47 -15.92 5.80
C SER A 209 -21.80 -15.83 4.30
N SER A 210 -21.63 -16.93 3.56
CA SER A 210 -21.99 -17.02 2.14
C SER A 210 -23.49 -16.90 1.93
N ALA A 211 -24.30 -17.56 2.78
CA ALA A 211 -25.76 -17.47 2.72
C ALA A 211 -26.25 -16.05 3.05
N ALA A 212 -25.67 -15.41 4.09
CA ALA A 212 -25.95 -14.01 4.41
C ALA A 212 -25.58 -13.07 3.26
N ALA A 213 -24.41 -13.26 2.65
CA ALA A 213 -23.99 -12.48 1.48
C ALA A 213 -24.90 -12.69 0.27
N ALA A 214 -25.36 -13.92 0.00
CA ALA A 214 -26.33 -14.19 -1.06
C ALA A 214 -27.68 -13.50 -0.80
N ALA A 215 -28.16 -13.50 0.45
CA ALA A 215 -29.39 -12.82 0.84
C ALA A 215 -29.25 -11.29 0.71
N ALA A 216 -28.14 -10.72 1.22
CA ALA A 216 -27.84 -9.30 1.11
C ALA A 216 -27.68 -8.85 -0.35
N LEU A 217 -27.04 -9.68 -1.19
CA LEU A 217 -26.94 -9.47 -2.63
C LEU A 217 -28.33 -9.45 -3.30
N ALA A 218 -29.25 -10.32 -2.89
CA ALA A 218 -30.61 -10.33 -3.43
C ALA A 218 -31.37 -9.05 -3.06
N VAL A 219 -31.35 -8.63 -1.80
CA VAL A 219 -32.05 -7.40 -1.34
C VAL A 219 -31.34 -6.10 -1.74
N SER A 220 -30.07 -6.18 -2.14
CA SER A 220 -29.37 -5.05 -2.78
C SER A 220 -30.00 -4.70 -4.12
N LEU A 221 -30.66 -5.66 -4.80
CA LEU A 221 -31.28 -5.49 -6.12
C LEU A 221 -30.33 -4.86 -7.17
N SER A 222 -29.01 -5.07 -7.02
CA SER A 222 -27.98 -4.59 -7.95
C SER A 222 -27.80 -5.58 -9.11
N ARG A 223 -28.34 -5.20 -10.28
CA ARG A 223 -28.23 -5.98 -11.52
C ARG A 223 -26.77 -6.25 -11.89
N GLY A 224 -25.91 -5.23 -11.80
CA GLY A 224 -24.50 -5.37 -12.08
C GLY A 224 -23.79 -6.32 -11.13
N ALA A 225 -24.14 -6.30 -9.84
CA ALA A 225 -23.59 -7.23 -8.87
C ALA A 225 -24.04 -8.68 -9.12
N TRP A 226 -25.28 -8.90 -9.59
CA TRP A 226 -25.75 -10.23 -9.96
C TRP A 226 -24.96 -10.79 -11.15
N ILE A 227 -24.76 -9.99 -12.20
CA ILE A 227 -23.95 -10.36 -13.37
C ILE A 227 -22.50 -10.66 -12.96
N GLY A 228 -21.89 -9.77 -12.16
CA GLY A 228 -20.56 -10.00 -11.59
C GLY A 228 -20.49 -11.30 -10.78
N THR A 229 -21.47 -11.55 -9.92
CA THR A 229 -21.52 -12.77 -9.09
C THR A 229 -21.64 -14.02 -9.94
N VAL A 230 -22.46 -14.02 -10.99
CA VAL A 230 -22.54 -15.12 -11.95
C VAL A 230 -21.17 -15.39 -12.58
N LEU A 231 -20.45 -14.36 -13.04
CA LEU A 231 -19.11 -14.51 -13.59
C LEU A 231 -18.14 -15.10 -12.55
N GLY A 232 -18.19 -14.66 -11.29
CA GLY A 232 -17.41 -15.23 -10.19
C GLY A 232 -17.75 -16.71 -9.93
N CYS A 233 -19.04 -17.08 -9.93
CA CYS A 233 -19.48 -18.46 -9.78
C CYS A 233 -19.01 -19.35 -10.96
N LEU A 234 -19.00 -18.85 -12.19
CA LEU A 234 -18.45 -19.56 -13.35
C LEU A 234 -16.95 -19.84 -13.17
N VAL A 235 -16.18 -18.87 -12.68
CA VAL A 235 -14.77 -19.07 -12.34
C VAL A 235 -14.62 -20.16 -11.28
N LEU A 236 -15.44 -20.15 -10.21
CA LEU A 236 -15.40 -21.20 -9.20
C LEU A 236 -15.72 -22.58 -9.76
N LEU A 237 -16.71 -22.69 -10.66
CA LEU A 237 -17.09 -23.94 -11.31
C LEU A 237 -15.91 -24.57 -12.06
N VAL A 238 -15.10 -23.73 -12.71
CA VAL A 238 -13.90 -24.16 -13.43
C VAL A 238 -12.76 -24.51 -12.47
N VAL A 239 -12.46 -23.62 -11.51
CA VAL A 239 -11.23 -23.71 -10.70
C VAL A 239 -11.36 -24.64 -9.49
N VAL A 240 -12.55 -24.74 -8.89
CA VAL A 240 -12.79 -25.42 -7.60
C VAL A 240 -13.79 -26.58 -7.77
N PRO A 241 -13.32 -27.80 -8.06
CA PRO A 241 -14.21 -28.95 -8.30
C PRO A 241 -15.18 -29.25 -7.15
N ALA A 242 -14.77 -29.00 -5.91
CA ALA A 242 -15.54 -29.30 -4.70
C ALA A 242 -16.87 -28.54 -4.60
N VAL A 243 -17.01 -27.37 -5.25
CA VAL A 243 -18.26 -26.59 -5.23
C VAL A 243 -19.17 -26.87 -6.43
N ARG A 244 -18.75 -27.68 -7.41
CA ARG A 244 -19.50 -27.87 -8.66
C ARG A 244 -20.92 -28.35 -8.43
N ARG A 245 -21.10 -29.42 -7.65
CA ARG A 245 -22.43 -29.99 -7.36
C ARG A 245 -23.36 -28.97 -6.69
N LEU A 246 -22.81 -28.19 -5.74
CA LEU A 246 -23.55 -27.14 -5.05
C LEU A 246 -23.97 -26.04 -6.03
N LEU A 247 -23.05 -25.52 -6.83
CA LEU A 247 -23.32 -24.44 -7.78
C LEU A 247 -24.26 -24.88 -8.90
N THR A 248 -24.14 -26.11 -9.41
CA THR A 248 -25.06 -26.63 -10.44
C THR A 248 -26.47 -26.82 -9.87
N ALA A 249 -26.59 -27.32 -8.63
CA ALA A 249 -27.88 -27.44 -7.97
C ALA A 249 -28.50 -26.06 -7.67
N ALA A 250 -27.71 -25.12 -7.16
CA ALA A 250 -28.14 -23.75 -6.91
C ALA A 250 -28.57 -23.03 -8.20
N ALA A 251 -27.84 -23.22 -9.31
CA ALA A 251 -28.21 -22.69 -10.62
C ALA A 251 -29.53 -23.30 -11.12
N GLY A 252 -29.73 -24.61 -10.97
CA GLY A 252 -30.99 -25.27 -11.31
C GLY A 252 -32.17 -24.74 -10.49
N LEU A 253 -31.98 -24.55 -9.18
CA LEU A 253 -32.98 -23.96 -8.29
C LEU A 253 -33.27 -22.49 -8.63
N ALA A 254 -32.25 -21.69 -8.92
CA ALA A 254 -32.42 -20.31 -9.34
C ALA A 254 -33.17 -20.21 -10.67
N LEU A 255 -32.88 -21.09 -11.64
CA LEU A 255 -33.61 -21.17 -12.90
C LEU A 255 -35.06 -21.60 -12.70
N ALA A 256 -35.32 -22.60 -11.86
CA ALA A 256 -36.68 -23.02 -11.53
C ALA A 256 -37.46 -21.89 -10.84
N GLY A 257 -36.83 -21.20 -9.88
CA GLY A 257 -37.40 -20.04 -9.20
C GLY A 257 -37.70 -18.90 -10.16
N LEU A 258 -36.82 -18.65 -11.13
CA LEU A 258 -37.03 -17.67 -12.21
C LEU A 258 -38.24 -18.04 -13.08
N VAL A 259 -38.36 -19.31 -13.50
CA VAL A 259 -39.53 -19.78 -14.28
C VAL A 259 -40.82 -19.59 -13.48
N VAL A 260 -40.85 -19.99 -12.21
CA VAL A 260 -42.01 -19.80 -11.32
C VAL A 260 -42.35 -18.31 -11.19
N ALA A 261 -41.35 -17.46 -10.93
CA ALA A 261 -41.50 -16.00 -10.83
C ALA A 261 -42.02 -15.35 -12.11
N MET A 262 -41.76 -15.93 -13.28
CA MET A 262 -42.25 -15.41 -14.55
C MET A 262 -43.70 -15.80 -14.83
N VAL A 263 -44.15 -16.96 -14.32
CA VAL A 263 -45.48 -17.51 -14.58
C VAL A 263 -46.51 -17.11 -13.51
N LEU A 264 -46.11 -17.06 -12.24
CA LEU A 264 -47.02 -16.77 -11.13
C LEU A 264 -47.13 -15.25 -10.86
N PRO A 265 -48.33 -14.74 -10.52
CA PRO A 265 -48.48 -13.40 -9.97
C PRO A 265 -47.76 -13.30 -8.62
N THR A 266 -46.74 -12.44 -8.54
CA THR A 266 -45.98 -12.18 -7.30
C THR A 266 -46.33 -10.81 -6.74
N THR A 267 -46.56 -10.71 -5.43
CA THR A 267 -46.86 -9.46 -4.70
C THR A 267 -45.78 -9.12 -3.67
N GLY A 268 -45.82 -7.90 -3.11
CA GLY A 268 -44.88 -7.43 -2.09
C GLY A 268 -43.41 -7.45 -2.56
N SER A 269 -42.49 -7.76 -1.65
CA SER A 269 -41.04 -7.81 -1.94
C SER A 269 -40.66 -8.82 -3.02
N LEU A 270 -41.41 -9.93 -3.14
CA LEU A 270 -41.23 -10.90 -4.23
C LEU A 270 -41.60 -10.26 -5.58
N GLY A 271 -42.68 -9.47 -5.64
CA GLY A 271 -43.06 -8.70 -6.83
C GLY A 271 -42.00 -7.68 -7.27
N VAL A 272 -41.33 -7.03 -6.32
CA VAL A 272 -40.21 -6.11 -6.64
C VAL A 272 -39.02 -6.88 -7.22
N LEU A 273 -38.69 -8.04 -6.63
CA LEU A 273 -37.60 -8.89 -7.13
C LEU A 273 -37.89 -9.42 -8.55
N THR A 274 -39.11 -9.88 -8.82
CA THR A 274 -39.50 -10.37 -10.17
C THR A 274 -39.49 -9.25 -11.20
N ALA A 275 -40.00 -8.06 -10.85
CA ALA A 275 -39.89 -6.88 -11.70
C ALA A 275 -38.41 -6.54 -11.99
N ARG A 276 -37.55 -6.59 -10.96
CA ARG A 276 -36.11 -6.34 -11.12
C ARG A 276 -35.45 -7.36 -12.06
N LEU A 277 -35.81 -8.64 -11.97
CA LEU A 277 -35.30 -9.68 -12.87
C LEU A 277 -35.74 -9.46 -14.32
N ARG A 278 -37.00 -9.11 -14.58
CA ARG A 278 -37.49 -8.78 -15.92
C ARG A 278 -36.75 -7.59 -16.54
N SER A 279 -36.41 -6.59 -15.72
CA SER A 279 -35.65 -5.41 -16.17
C SER A 279 -34.22 -5.70 -16.68
N LEU A 280 -33.70 -6.93 -16.55
CA LEU A 280 -32.45 -7.34 -17.18
C LEU A 280 -32.60 -7.59 -18.68
N VAL A 281 -33.81 -7.95 -19.13
CA VAL A 281 -34.10 -8.31 -20.53
C VAL A 281 -34.90 -7.18 -21.21
N GLU A 282 -35.75 -6.50 -20.45
CA GLU A 282 -36.54 -5.34 -20.90
C GLU A 282 -36.12 -4.08 -20.12
N PRO A 283 -34.94 -3.51 -20.43
CA PRO A 283 -34.53 -2.25 -19.82
C PRO A 283 -35.42 -1.12 -20.32
N SER A 284 -36.12 -0.45 -19.41
CA SER A 284 -37.05 0.65 -19.70
C SER A 284 -36.99 1.68 -18.57
N ASN A 285 -35.79 2.24 -18.35
CA ASN A 285 -35.59 3.30 -17.36
C ASN A 285 -35.52 4.66 -18.09
N PRO A 286 -36.52 5.54 -17.91
CA PRO A 286 -36.46 6.88 -18.49
C PRO A 286 -35.40 7.78 -17.83
N TYR A 287 -34.86 7.37 -16.69
CA TYR A 287 -33.81 8.08 -15.94
C TYR A 287 -32.43 7.39 -16.05
N ASP A 288 -32.20 6.57 -17.08
CA ASP A 288 -30.89 5.94 -17.29
C ASP A 288 -30.09 6.75 -18.31
N ASP A 289 -29.28 7.67 -17.79
CA ASP A 289 -28.44 8.55 -18.61
C ASP A 289 -27.16 7.88 -19.11
N ARG A 290 -26.96 6.57 -18.87
CA ARG A 290 -25.78 5.82 -19.32
C ARG A 290 -25.42 6.05 -20.79
N PRO A 291 -26.35 6.08 -21.77
CA PRO A 291 -26.00 6.36 -23.16
C PRO A 291 -25.33 7.74 -23.33
N LEU A 292 -25.83 8.78 -22.66
CA LEU A 292 -25.26 10.12 -22.69
C LEU A 292 -23.93 10.18 -21.94
N ILE A 293 -23.85 9.54 -20.77
CA ILE A 293 -22.63 9.43 -19.94
C ILE A 293 -21.51 8.70 -20.68
N TRP A 294 -21.83 7.62 -21.39
CA TRP A 294 -20.87 6.87 -22.18
C TRP A 294 -20.42 7.65 -23.43
N ALA A 295 -21.34 8.37 -24.08
CA ALA A 295 -20.98 9.27 -25.17
C ALA A 295 -20.04 10.38 -24.70
N GLU A 296 -20.28 10.96 -23.52
CA GLU A 296 -19.39 11.94 -22.90
C GLU A 296 -18.02 11.35 -22.56
N ALA A 297 -17.96 10.14 -21.99
CA ALA A 297 -16.69 9.47 -21.73
C ALA A 297 -15.90 9.23 -23.02
N ILE A 298 -16.55 8.82 -24.10
CA ILE A 298 -15.92 8.65 -25.41
C ILE A 298 -15.42 9.99 -25.97
N ARG A 299 -16.19 11.07 -25.81
CA ARG A 299 -15.79 12.42 -26.21
C ARG A 299 -14.53 12.87 -25.46
N GLN A 300 -14.49 12.70 -24.13
CA GLN A 300 -13.30 13.01 -23.32
C GLN A 300 -12.07 12.20 -23.73
N VAL A 301 -12.25 10.92 -24.09
CA VAL A 301 -11.17 10.10 -24.67
C VAL A 301 -10.68 10.68 -26.00
N ALA A 302 -11.59 11.16 -26.86
CA ALA A 302 -11.21 11.75 -28.14
C ALA A 302 -10.44 13.08 -27.96
N ASP A 303 -10.81 13.88 -26.96
CA ASP A 303 -10.16 15.16 -26.65
C ASP A 303 -8.78 14.98 -26.00
N ALA A 304 -8.62 13.99 -25.13
CA ALA A 304 -7.38 13.72 -24.39
C ALA A 304 -6.93 12.24 -24.49
N PRO A 305 -6.55 11.75 -25.69
CA PRO A 305 -6.42 10.32 -25.96
C PRO A 305 -5.25 9.64 -25.25
N LEU A 306 -4.18 10.37 -24.90
CA LEU A 306 -2.98 9.74 -24.35
C LEU A 306 -3.10 9.50 -22.83
N LEU A 307 -3.33 10.57 -22.06
CA LEU A 307 -3.31 10.59 -20.59
C LEU A 307 -4.67 10.90 -19.97
N GLY A 308 -5.71 11.18 -20.78
CA GLY A 308 -7.05 11.48 -20.29
C GLY A 308 -7.15 12.84 -19.60
N VAL A 309 -8.31 13.07 -18.98
CA VAL A 309 -8.66 14.31 -18.27
C VAL A 309 -8.18 14.35 -16.81
N GLY A 310 -7.36 13.38 -16.40
CA GLY A 310 -6.89 13.19 -15.03
C GLY A 310 -7.73 12.15 -14.26
N SER A 311 -7.08 11.38 -13.39
CA SER A 311 -7.73 10.38 -12.53
C SER A 311 -8.84 11.03 -11.67
N GLY A 312 -10.06 10.52 -11.67
CA GLY A 312 -11.21 11.18 -11.00
C GLY A 312 -11.65 12.51 -11.65
N GLY A 313 -11.10 12.88 -12.80
CA GLY A 313 -11.43 14.11 -13.51
C GLY A 313 -12.68 14.03 -14.39
N PHE A 314 -13.29 12.86 -14.54
CA PHE A 314 -14.44 12.66 -15.44
C PHE A 314 -15.58 13.64 -15.16
N SER A 315 -16.00 13.77 -13.90
CA SER A 315 -17.11 14.66 -13.50
C SER A 315 -16.73 16.13 -13.66
N HIS A 316 -15.46 16.49 -13.42
CA HIS A 316 -14.96 17.86 -13.58
C HIS A 316 -14.94 18.26 -15.06
N ALA A 317 -14.48 17.36 -15.94
CA ALA A 317 -14.50 17.56 -17.38
C ALA A 317 -15.93 17.61 -17.95
N ALA A 318 -16.88 16.89 -17.35
CA ALA A 318 -18.29 16.87 -17.76
C ALA A 318 -19.06 18.18 -17.50
N VAL A 319 -18.47 19.16 -16.80
CA VAL A 319 -19.05 20.51 -16.59
C VAL A 319 -18.60 21.51 -17.67
N ALA A 320 -17.65 21.14 -18.52
CA ALA A 320 -17.14 22.01 -19.58
C ALA A 320 -18.25 22.47 -20.54
N ASP A 321 -18.10 23.66 -21.14
CA ASP A 321 -19.12 24.29 -22.00
C ASP A 321 -19.58 23.39 -23.17
N ALA A 322 -18.72 22.49 -23.64
CA ALA A 322 -19.01 21.56 -24.74
C ALA A 322 -19.75 20.27 -24.29
N SER A 323 -19.94 20.05 -22.99
CA SER A 323 -20.54 18.83 -22.46
C SER A 323 -22.08 18.88 -22.52
N PRO A 324 -22.73 17.85 -23.09
CA PRO A 324 -24.19 17.72 -23.05
C PRO A 324 -24.73 17.43 -21.64
N LEU A 325 -23.86 17.05 -20.69
CA LEU A 325 -24.19 16.78 -19.28
C LEU A 325 -23.96 17.98 -18.37
N ARG A 326 -23.61 19.16 -18.90
CA ARG A 326 -23.27 20.34 -18.09
C ARG A 326 -24.35 20.71 -17.07
N SER A 327 -25.62 20.62 -17.45
CA SER A 327 -26.74 20.98 -16.57
C SER A 327 -26.98 19.97 -15.43
N GLU A 328 -26.53 18.72 -15.61
CA GLU A 328 -26.63 17.65 -14.61
C GLU A 328 -25.43 16.69 -14.76
N PRO A 329 -24.24 17.08 -14.25
CA PRO A 329 -23.02 16.32 -14.47
C PRO A 329 -23.06 14.96 -13.77
N ALA A 330 -22.74 13.90 -14.50
CA ALA A 330 -22.60 12.58 -13.91
C ALA A 330 -21.36 12.50 -13.02
N THR A 331 -21.50 11.84 -11.86
CA THR A 331 -20.41 11.68 -10.88
C THR A 331 -19.33 10.71 -11.35
N HIS A 332 -19.63 9.83 -12.31
CA HIS A 332 -18.68 8.90 -12.93
C HIS A 332 -19.23 8.25 -14.21
N ALA A 333 -18.34 7.70 -15.04
CA ALA A 333 -18.66 7.10 -16.34
C ALA A 333 -19.55 5.83 -16.33
N HIS A 334 -19.92 5.31 -15.15
CA HIS A 334 -20.73 4.08 -15.00
C HIS A 334 -20.18 2.86 -15.77
N SER A 335 -18.89 2.83 -16.03
CA SER A 335 -18.16 1.69 -16.57
C SER A 335 -16.68 1.86 -16.24
N MET A 336 -16.06 0.82 -15.70
CA MET A 336 -14.63 0.80 -15.38
C MET A 336 -13.76 1.00 -16.61
N VAL A 337 -14.16 0.45 -17.76
CA VAL A 337 -13.39 0.59 -19.00
C VAL A 337 -13.43 2.04 -19.48
N LEU A 338 -14.63 2.64 -19.53
CA LEU A 338 -14.79 4.03 -19.96
C LEU A 338 -14.21 5.03 -18.95
N GLY A 339 -14.34 4.76 -17.65
CA GLY A 339 -13.73 5.56 -16.60
C GLY A 339 -12.21 5.57 -16.70
N VAL A 340 -11.58 4.39 -16.77
CA VAL A 340 -10.12 4.27 -16.96
C VAL A 340 -9.67 4.96 -18.25
N SER A 341 -10.38 4.78 -19.37
CA SER A 341 -9.97 5.39 -20.64
C SER A 341 -10.16 6.89 -20.68
N SER A 342 -11.24 7.44 -20.11
CA SER A 342 -11.48 8.89 -20.09
C SER A 342 -10.54 9.62 -19.14
N GLU A 343 -10.30 9.04 -17.95
CA GLU A 343 -9.49 9.68 -16.91
C GLU A 343 -7.98 9.50 -17.09
N MET A 344 -7.53 8.36 -17.63
CA MET A 344 -6.10 8.04 -17.80
C MET A 344 -5.70 7.80 -19.27
N GLY A 345 -6.60 8.05 -20.22
CA GLY A 345 -6.36 7.88 -21.65
C GLY A 345 -6.21 6.42 -22.10
N LEU A 346 -5.82 6.26 -23.37
CA LEU A 346 -5.51 4.95 -23.96
C LEU A 346 -4.30 4.30 -23.29
N LEU A 347 -3.38 5.08 -22.70
CA LEU A 347 -2.27 4.54 -21.93
C LEU A 347 -2.76 3.87 -20.63
N GLY A 348 -3.71 4.50 -19.93
CA GLY A 348 -4.36 3.93 -18.75
C GLY A 348 -5.14 2.67 -19.09
N LEU A 349 -5.89 2.69 -20.20
CA LEU A 349 -6.60 1.52 -20.70
C LEU A 349 -5.63 0.37 -21.02
N ALA A 350 -4.51 0.65 -21.70
CA ALA A 350 -3.49 -0.36 -21.99
C ALA A 350 -2.89 -0.95 -20.71
N ALA A 351 -2.55 -0.11 -19.72
CA ALA A 351 -2.02 -0.57 -18.43
C ALA A 351 -3.05 -1.44 -17.67
N PHE A 352 -4.33 -1.06 -17.70
CA PHE A 352 -5.43 -1.84 -17.13
C PHE A 352 -5.59 -3.20 -17.82
N LEU A 353 -5.56 -3.25 -19.16
CA LEU A 353 -5.61 -4.49 -19.93
C LEU A 353 -4.40 -5.40 -19.66
N VAL A 354 -3.20 -4.83 -19.53
CA VAL A 354 -2.00 -5.58 -19.14
C VAL A 354 -2.17 -6.19 -17.75
N LEU A 355 -2.68 -5.43 -16.77
CA LEU A 355 -2.98 -5.97 -15.44
C LEU A 355 -3.98 -7.13 -15.51
N LEU A 356 -5.05 -6.99 -16.30
CA LEU A 356 -6.04 -8.04 -16.48
C LEU A 356 -5.44 -9.31 -17.11
N VAL A 357 -4.70 -9.16 -18.22
CA VAL A 357 -4.03 -10.28 -18.91
C VAL A 357 -3.03 -10.97 -17.99
N VAL A 358 -2.21 -10.21 -17.25
CA VAL A 358 -1.23 -10.77 -16.31
C VAL A 358 -1.92 -11.49 -15.16
N ALA A 359 -2.99 -10.93 -14.59
CA ALA A 359 -3.77 -11.57 -13.53
C ALA A 359 -4.37 -12.90 -14.01
N VAL A 360 -5.00 -12.92 -15.20
CA VAL A 360 -5.58 -14.14 -15.78
C VAL A 360 -4.50 -15.17 -16.11
N ALA A 361 -3.43 -14.77 -16.80
CA ALA A 361 -2.35 -15.67 -17.21
C ALA A 361 -1.64 -16.31 -16.00
N THR A 362 -1.33 -15.52 -14.98
CA THR A 362 -0.69 -16.03 -13.76
C THR A 362 -1.63 -16.92 -12.96
N SER A 363 -2.92 -16.62 -12.91
CA SER A 363 -3.94 -17.47 -12.30
C SER A 363 -4.08 -18.81 -13.02
N VAL A 364 -4.19 -18.82 -14.35
CA VAL A 364 -4.27 -20.06 -15.16
C VAL A 364 -3.02 -20.91 -14.95
N ALA A 365 -1.83 -20.30 -14.99
CA ALA A 365 -0.58 -21.00 -14.72
C ALA A 365 -0.56 -21.60 -13.30
N SER A 366 -1.03 -20.86 -12.30
CA SER A 366 -1.08 -21.31 -10.90
C SER A 366 -2.06 -22.47 -10.73
N VAL A 367 -3.27 -22.37 -11.29
CA VAL A 367 -4.29 -23.43 -11.24
C VAL A 367 -3.80 -24.71 -11.92
N LYS A 368 -3.17 -24.62 -13.09
CA LYS A 368 -2.59 -25.79 -13.79
C LYS A 368 -1.52 -26.47 -12.94
N ARG A 369 -0.57 -25.71 -12.41
CA ARG A 369 0.52 -26.23 -11.55
C ARG A 369 -0.01 -26.88 -10.28
N LEU A 370 -0.91 -26.20 -9.57
CA LEU A 370 -1.51 -26.71 -8.34
C LEU A 370 -2.43 -27.91 -8.59
N GLY A 371 -3.04 -27.99 -9.78
CA GLY A 371 -3.78 -29.17 -10.23
C GLY A 371 -2.89 -30.40 -10.42
N ALA A 372 -1.70 -30.21 -11.01
CA ALA A 372 -0.72 -31.29 -11.18
C ALA A 372 -0.18 -31.85 -9.84
N GLN A 373 -0.27 -31.08 -8.76
CA GLN A 373 0.11 -31.51 -7.40
C GLN A 373 -0.95 -32.40 -6.72
N GLY A 374 -2.09 -32.66 -7.38
CA GLY A 374 -3.14 -33.52 -6.85
C GLY A 374 -3.70 -33.04 -5.50
N PRO A 375 -3.92 -33.94 -4.52
CA PRO A 375 -4.48 -33.58 -3.22
C PRO A 375 -3.67 -32.53 -2.45
N THR A 376 -2.35 -32.49 -2.62
CA THR A 376 -1.47 -31.55 -1.88
C THR A 376 -1.65 -30.09 -2.31
N GLY A 377 -1.90 -29.84 -3.60
CA GLY A 377 -2.15 -28.51 -4.17
C GLY A 377 -3.61 -28.04 -4.06
N SER A 378 -4.54 -28.95 -3.76
CA SER A 378 -5.99 -28.69 -3.78
C SER A 378 -6.43 -27.49 -2.93
N GLY A 379 -5.89 -27.34 -1.72
CA GLY A 379 -6.24 -26.23 -0.83
C GLY A 379 -5.78 -24.87 -1.35
N LEU A 380 -4.55 -24.78 -1.88
CA LEU A 380 -4.05 -23.53 -2.47
C LEU A 380 -4.74 -23.21 -3.80
N ARG A 381 -5.12 -24.25 -4.57
CA ARG A 381 -5.94 -24.09 -5.78
C ARG A 381 -7.34 -23.54 -5.46
N ALA A 382 -7.98 -24.02 -4.39
CA ALA A 382 -9.27 -23.50 -3.94
C ALA A 382 -9.16 -22.02 -3.50
N MET A 383 -8.10 -21.64 -2.79
CA MET A 383 -7.84 -20.24 -2.45
C MET A 383 -7.51 -19.37 -3.68
N THR A 384 -6.83 -19.93 -4.68
CA THR A 384 -6.66 -19.26 -5.99
C THR A 384 -8.04 -19.02 -6.61
N GLY A 385 -8.92 -20.02 -6.61
CA GLY A 385 -10.30 -19.91 -7.07
C GLY A 385 -11.08 -18.82 -6.32
N ALA A 386 -10.94 -18.73 -5.00
CA ALA A 386 -11.58 -17.69 -4.18
C ALA A 386 -11.21 -16.27 -4.66
N VAL A 387 -9.92 -15.99 -4.79
CA VAL A 387 -9.41 -14.66 -5.17
C VAL A 387 -9.77 -14.33 -6.61
N VAL A 388 -9.60 -15.27 -7.54
CA VAL A 388 -9.86 -15.03 -8.97
C VAL A 388 -11.37 -14.91 -9.25
N ALA A 389 -12.20 -15.67 -8.55
CA ALA A 389 -13.64 -15.51 -8.63
C ALA A 389 -14.08 -14.14 -8.12
N ALA A 390 -13.53 -13.67 -7.00
CA ALA A 390 -13.81 -12.34 -6.47
C ALA A 390 -13.39 -11.22 -7.44
N LEU A 391 -12.22 -11.33 -8.05
CA LEU A 391 -11.79 -10.42 -9.12
C LEU A 391 -12.73 -10.50 -10.34
N GLY A 392 -13.25 -11.70 -10.66
CA GLY A 392 -14.29 -11.89 -11.67
C GLY A 392 -15.60 -11.17 -11.34
N VAL A 393 -16.01 -11.12 -10.06
CA VAL A 393 -17.16 -10.33 -9.62
C VAL A 393 -16.94 -8.84 -9.87
N VAL A 394 -15.77 -8.31 -9.45
CA VAL A 394 -15.38 -6.92 -9.69
C VAL A 394 -15.41 -6.60 -11.18
N LEU A 395 -14.83 -7.46 -12.00
CA LEU A 395 -14.76 -7.24 -13.44
C LEU A 395 -16.15 -7.27 -14.08
N GLY A 396 -16.98 -8.27 -13.75
CA GLY A 396 -18.30 -8.43 -14.36
C GLY A 396 -19.27 -7.29 -14.01
N GLN A 397 -19.26 -6.81 -12.77
CA GLN A 397 -20.01 -5.59 -12.41
C GLN A 397 -19.38 -4.33 -13.02
N GLY A 398 -18.04 -4.27 -13.03
CA GLY A 398 -17.24 -3.16 -13.54
C GLY A 398 -17.47 -2.82 -15.00
N LEU A 399 -17.97 -3.75 -15.82
CA LEU A 399 -18.29 -3.47 -17.22
C LEU A 399 -19.47 -2.50 -17.38
N ILE A 400 -20.40 -2.47 -16.41
CA ILE A 400 -21.69 -1.78 -16.49
C ILE A 400 -21.96 -0.81 -15.34
N ASP A 401 -21.01 -0.71 -14.39
CA ASP A 401 -21.05 0.25 -13.29
C ASP A 401 -19.64 0.53 -12.73
N LEU A 402 -19.49 1.57 -11.90
CA LEU A 402 -18.22 1.94 -11.25
C LEU A 402 -18.30 1.96 -9.71
N PRO A 403 -18.61 0.82 -9.06
CA PRO A 403 -18.69 0.74 -7.59
C PRO A 403 -17.33 0.90 -6.88
N LEU A 404 -16.22 1.00 -7.63
CA LEU A 404 -14.86 1.19 -7.11
C LEU A 404 -14.55 2.63 -6.69
N ALA A 405 -15.46 3.58 -6.93
CA ALA A 405 -15.36 4.91 -6.33
C ALA A 405 -15.47 4.87 -4.80
N ASN A 406 -16.05 3.79 -4.25
CA ASN A 406 -16.14 3.58 -2.81
C ASN A 406 -14.81 3.10 -2.20
N PRO A 407 -14.30 3.73 -1.14
CA PRO A 407 -13.06 3.35 -0.48
C PRO A 407 -13.02 1.89 0.01
N LEU A 408 -14.16 1.35 0.46
CA LEU A 408 -14.24 -0.02 0.99
C LEU A 408 -14.08 -1.06 -0.13
N THR A 409 -14.77 -0.87 -1.26
CA THR A 409 -14.69 -1.80 -2.40
C THR A 409 -13.33 -1.68 -3.09
N GLN A 410 -12.79 -0.46 -3.19
CA GLN A 410 -11.46 -0.20 -3.74
C GLN A 410 -10.36 -0.85 -2.89
N THR A 411 -10.40 -0.68 -1.57
CA THR A 411 -9.46 -1.34 -0.64
C THR A 411 -9.55 -2.87 -0.76
N THR A 412 -10.77 -3.40 -0.86
CA THR A 412 -11.00 -4.85 -1.03
C THR A 412 -10.38 -5.37 -2.34
N LEU A 413 -10.50 -4.62 -3.44
CA LEU A 413 -9.83 -4.96 -4.70
C LEU A 413 -8.31 -5.03 -4.54
N TRP A 414 -7.69 -4.00 -3.96
CA TRP A 414 -6.24 -3.98 -3.77
C TRP A 414 -5.73 -5.10 -2.85
N LEU A 415 -6.50 -5.44 -1.82
CA LEU A 415 -6.24 -6.62 -0.99
C LEU A 415 -6.26 -7.91 -1.82
N LEU A 416 -7.26 -8.11 -2.69
CA LEU A 416 -7.36 -9.28 -3.56
C LEU A 416 -6.19 -9.37 -4.55
N VAL A 417 -5.74 -8.24 -5.11
CA VAL A 417 -4.54 -8.16 -5.97
C VAL A 417 -3.29 -8.61 -5.20
N GLY A 418 -3.13 -8.15 -3.95
CA GLY A 418 -2.02 -8.56 -3.08
C GLY A 418 -2.04 -10.05 -2.72
N LEU A 419 -3.22 -10.60 -2.41
CA LEU A 419 -3.39 -12.03 -2.16
C LEU A 419 -3.12 -12.87 -3.41
N LEU A 420 -3.52 -12.40 -4.59
CA LEU A 420 -3.20 -13.08 -5.85
C LEU A 420 -1.68 -13.13 -6.06
N ALA A 421 -0.98 -12.01 -5.85
CA ALA A 421 0.48 -11.96 -5.95
C ALA A 421 1.17 -12.95 -4.98
N ALA A 422 0.69 -13.04 -3.72
CA ALA A 422 1.18 -14.02 -2.75
C ALA A 422 0.98 -15.48 -3.24
N ILE A 423 -0.21 -15.79 -3.75
CA ILE A 423 -0.57 -17.12 -4.25
C ILE A 423 0.30 -17.51 -5.45
N VAL A 424 0.47 -16.60 -6.42
CA VAL A 424 1.28 -16.83 -7.62
C VAL A 424 2.73 -17.14 -7.23
N GLU A 425 3.31 -16.40 -6.29
CA GLU A 425 4.67 -16.67 -5.80
C GLU A 425 4.76 -18.02 -5.07
N MET A 426 3.74 -18.40 -4.29
CA MET A 426 3.69 -19.71 -3.66
C MET A 426 3.58 -20.85 -4.67
N ALA A 427 2.76 -20.70 -5.72
CA ALA A 427 2.56 -21.69 -6.77
C ALA A 427 3.80 -21.85 -7.68
N ARG A 428 4.74 -20.89 -7.66
CA ARG A 428 6.02 -20.95 -8.39
C ARG A 428 7.12 -21.71 -7.63
N ARG A 429 6.93 -22.03 -6.35
CA ARG A 429 7.97 -22.69 -5.56
C ARG A 429 8.20 -24.13 -6.06
N PRO A 430 9.47 -24.56 -6.22
CA PRO A 430 9.78 -25.95 -6.55
C PRO A 430 9.22 -26.90 -5.49
N LEU A 431 8.78 -28.08 -5.92
CA LEU A 431 8.34 -29.11 -4.99
C LEU A 431 9.54 -29.63 -4.18
N PRO A 432 9.35 -29.99 -2.90
CA PRO A 432 10.34 -30.80 -2.19
C PRO A 432 10.48 -32.14 -2.94
N GLY A 433 11.56 -32.30 -3.70
CA GLY A 433 11.81 -33.46 -4.57
C GLY A 433 12.44 -33.11 -5.93
N ASP A 434 12.36 -31.85 -6.36
CA ASP A 434 12.90 -31.40 -7.68
C ASP A 434 14.39 -31.02 -7.62
N SER A 435 15.06 -31.28 -6.48
CA SER A 435 16.47 -30.97 -6.24
C SER A 435 17.46 -32.01 -6.80
N SER A 436 17.02 -32.95 -7.64
CA SER A 436 17.93 -33.92 -8.29
C SER A 436 18.71 -33.35 -9.47
N SER A 437 18.52 -32.08 -9.85
CA SER A 437 19.25 -31.42 -10.95
C SER A 437 20.17 -30.28 -10.53
N ALA A 438 20.20 -29.92 -9.24
CA ALA A 438 21.15 -28.93 -8.73
C ALA A 438 22.42 -29.65 -8.25
N VAL A 439 23.25 -30.09 -9.21
CA VAL A 439 24.67 -30.33 -8.94
C VAL A 439 25.24 -28.98 -8.50
N PRO A 440 25.74 -28.81 -7.26
CA PRO A 440 26.44 -27.59 -6.90
C PRO A 440 27.66 -27.47 -7.83
N PRO A 441 28.03 -26.27 -8.32
CA PRO A 441 29.21 -26.14 -9.15
C PRO A 441 30.40 -26.67 -8.34
N GLU A 442 30.98 -27.78 -8.79
CA GLU A 442 32.25 -28.25 -8.28
C GLU A 442 33.25 -27.12 -8.47
N HIS A 443 33.70 -26.54 -7.35
CA HIS A 443 34.85 -25.68 -7.37
C HIS A 443 36.03 -26.51 -7.90
N PRO A 444 36.70 -26.12 -8.99
CA PRO A 444 37.90 -26.80 -9.42
C PRO A 444 38.95 -26.64 -8.32
N THR A 445 39.31 -27.76 -7.69
CA THR A 445 40.47 -27.82 -6.81
C THR A 445 41.72 -27.48 -7.63
N PRO A 446 42.60 -26.57 -7.17
CA PRO A 446 43.82 -26.32 -7.89
C PRO A 446 44.73 -27.54 -7.75
N PHE A 447 44.96 -28.16 -8.90
CA PHE A 447 45.96 -29.19 -9.17
C PHE A 447 47.33 -28.76 -8.60
N ARG A 448 47.81 -29.43 -7.56
CA ARG A 448 49.21 -29.29 -7.08
C ARG A 448 50.09 -30.28 -7.84
N VAL A 449 50.85 -29.78 -8.80
CA VAL A 449 51.98 -30.49 -9.41
C VAL A 449 53.14 -30.48 -8.42
N GLY A 450 53.70 -31.67 -8.16
CA GLY A 450 54.88 -31.86 -7.33
C GLY A 450 56.16 -31.32 -7.97
N GLY A 451 57.07 -30.82 -7.12
CA GLY A 451 58.43 -30.42 -7.47
C GLY A 451 59.17 -29.94 -6.20
N PRO A 452 60.48 -30.22 -6.04
CA PRO A 452 61.03 -30.67 -4.77
C PRO A 452 61.48 -29.57 -3.81
N ALA A 453 61.57 -29.99 -2.54
CA ALA A 453 62.10 -29.24 -1.43
C ALA A 453 63.47 -28.59 -1.71
N LYS A 454 63.60 -27.31 -1.36
CA LYS A 454 64.87 -26.72 -0.95
C LYS A 454 64.68 -25.93 0.35
N THR A 455 65.32 -26.47 1.38
CA THR A 455 65.63 -25.88 2.67
C THR A 455 66.47 -24.61 2.49
N VAL A 456 66.06 -23.48 3.08
CA VAL A 456 66.97 -22.42 3.51
C VAL A 456 66.53 -21.89 4.88
N SER A 457 67.53 -21.75 5.73
CA SER A 457 67.55 -21.59 7.17
C SER A 457 67.02 -20.27 7.74
N ALA A 458 66.53 -20.39 8.97
CA ALA A 458 66.54 -19.46 10.10
C ALA A 458 67.18 -18.08 9.92
N ARG A 459 66.41 -17.05 10.30
CA ARG A 459 66.95 -15.92 11.08
C ARG A 459 65.84 -15.28 11.93
N GLN A 460 65.78 -15.68 13.21
CA GLN A 460 65.18 -14.87 14.26
C GLN A 460 65.90 -13.51 14.27
N ARG A 461 65.14 -12.43 14.05
CA ARG A 461 65.54 -11.10 14.49
C ARG A 461 64.46 -10.60 15.44
N HIS A 462 64.87 -10.52 16.71
CA HIS A 462 64.32 -9.58 17.68
C HIS A 462 64.21 -8.20 17.02
N VAL A 463 62.99 -7.66 16.99
CA VAL A 463 62.79 -6.21 16.87
C VAL A 463 62.22 -5.76 18.21
N ASN A 464 63.05 -4.95 18.86
CA ASN A 464 62.79 -4.27 20.11
C ASN A 464 61.44 -3.56 20.10
N SER A 465 60.76 -3.69 21.24
CA SER A 465 59.84 -2.72 21.80
C SER A 465 60.49 -1.33 21.80
N GLY A 466 60.24 -0.56 20.75
CA GLY A 466 60.62 0.83 20.62
C GLY A 466 59.40 1.72 20.81
N ALA A 467 59.38 2.41 21.95
CA ALA A 467 58.71 3.68 22.23
C ALA A 467 57.38 3.95 21.50
N VAL A 468 56.28 3.81 22.26
CA VAL A 468 55.07 4.61 22.08
C VAL A 468 55.49 6.08 22.10
N THR A 469 55.77 6.63 20.93
CA THR A 469 55.72 8.08 20.73
C THR A 469 54.25 8.41 20.61
N SER A 470 53.67 8.86 21.73
CA SER A 470 52.39 9.52 21.76
C SER A 470 52.48 10.81 20.95
N THR A 471 52.39 10.70 19.62
CA THR A 471 52.04 11.86 18.81
C THR A 471 50.59 12.18 19.15
N ASN A 472 50.40 13.20 19.98
CA ASN A 472 49.14 13.93 20.13
C ASN A 472 48.67 14.34 18.72
N ARG A 473 47.95 13.45 18.03
CA ARG A 473 47.01 13.91 17.00
C ARG A 473 45.93 14.60 17.78
N TRP A 474 45.84 15.92 17.63
CA TRP A 474 44.60 16.62 17.87
C TRP A 474 43.49 15.82 17.18
N THR A 475 42.68 15.09 17.96
CA THR A 475 41.51 14.40 17.42
C THR A 475 40.65 15.50 16.83
N SER A 476 40.48 15.51 15.51
CA SER A 476 39.64 16.52 14.90
C SER A 476 38.23 16.37 15.47
N LEU A 477 37.47 17.47 15.57
CA LEU A 477 36.08 17.42 16.02
C LEU A 477 35.27 16.36 15.25
N GLY A 478 35.58 16.18 13.96
CA GLY A 478 34.97 15.14 13.13
C GLY A 478 35.31 13.70 13.56
N ASP A 479 36.54 13.43 14.01
CA ASP A 479 36.94 12.11 14.49
C ASP A 479 36.27 11.78 15.83
N LEU A 480 36.16 12.77 16.72
CA LEU A 480 35.44 12.65 17.98
C LEU A 480 33.96 12.32 17.73
N LEU A 481 33.29 13.11 16.88
CA LEU A 481 31.88 12.90 16.52
C LEU A 481 31.63 11.55 15.85
N THR A 482 32.49 11.14 14.91
CA THR A 482 32.38 9.84 14.25
C THR A 482 32.51 8.70 15.27
N SER A 483 33.47 8.80 16.20
CA SER A 483 33.68 7.81 17.24
C SER A 483 32.52 7.73 18.25
N TRP A 484 31.81 8.84 18.45
CA TRP A 484 30.64 8.92 19.32
C TRP A 484 29.41 8.28 18.65
N VAL A 485 29.15 8.61 17.37
CA VAL A 485 28.06 8.05 16.55
C VAL A 485 28.13 6.52 16.46
N VAL A 486 29.33 5.94 16.42
CA VAL A 486 29.52 4.48 16.41
C VAL A 486 29.18 3.83 17.76
N ARG A 487 29.45 4.52 18.89
CA ARG A 487 29.33 3.97 20.24
C ARG A 487 27.92 4.07 20.85
N VAL A 488 27.16 5.12 20.55
CA VAL A 488 25.84 5.36 21.17
C VAL A 488 24.77 4.41 20.61
N PRO A 489 23.94 3.70 21.39
CA PRO A 489 22.87 2.87 20.83
C PRO A 489 21.89 3.71 19.97
N VAL A 490 21.59 3.30 18.74
CA VAL A 490 20.75 4.09 17.79
C VAL A 490 19.28 4.12 18.19
N ARG A 491 18.77 3.05 18.80
CA ARG A 491 17.34 2.89 19.05
C ARG A 491 16.77 3.96 20.00
N PRO A 492 17.35 4.20 21.20
CA PRO A 492 16.76 5.16 22.13
C PRO A 492 16.67 6.60 21.59
N PRO A 493 17.71 7.18 20.95
CA PRO A 493 17.62 8.51 20.34
C PRO A 493 16.58 8.61 19.24
N VAL A 494 16.45 7.59 18.38
CA VAL A 494 15.44 7.59 17.31
C VAL A 494 14.02 7.55 17.88
N PHE A 495 13.77 6.72 18.89
CA PHE A 495 12.46 6.70 19.56
C PHE A 495 12.16 8.01 20.26
N LEU A 496 13.15 8.65 20.88
CA LEU A 496 13.01 9.96 21.50
C LEU A 496 12.65 11.03 20.46
N LEU A 497 13.41 11.11 19.35
CA LEU A 497 13.14 12.08 18.29
C LEU A 497 11.77 11.86 17.64
N ALA A 498 11.39 10.60 17.38
CA ALA A 498 10.05 10.28 16.87
C ALA A 498 8.95 10.65 17.87
N ALA A 499 9.18 10.44 19.18
CA ALA A 499 8.23 10.87 20.21
C ALA A 499 8.10 12.40 20.27
N VAL A 500 9.20 13.14 20.11
CA VAL A 500 9.17 14.60 20.03
C VAL A 500 8.35 15.08 18.83
N ILE A 501 8.50 14.47 17.64
CA ILE A 501 7.67 14.79 16.46
C ILE A 501 6.18 14.61 16.78
N VAL A 502 5.81 13.47 17.39
CA VAL A 502 4.42 13.20 17.77
C VAL A 502 3.90 14.22 18.79
N VAL A 503 4.72 14.60 19.77
CA VAL A 503 4.35 15.60 20.78
C VAL A 503 4.18 16.98 20.16
N LEU A 504 5.10 17.41 19.29
CA LEU A 504 5.01 18.70 18.60
C LEU A 504 3.77 18.76 17.69
N GLY A 505 3.51 17.71 16.91
CA GLY A 505 2.30 17.61 16.11
C GLY A 505 1.01 17.66 16.96
N ALA A 506 0.99 16.95 18.09
CA ALA A 506 -0.15 16.99 19.00
C ALA A 506 -0.36 18.37 19.63
N LEU A 507 0.73 19.04 20.06
CA LEU A 507 0.66 20.37 20.67
C LEU A 507 0.29 21.44 19.66
N GLY A 508 0.78 21.37 18.43
CA GLY A 508 0.40 22.28 17.36
C GLY A 508 -1.05 22.14 16.96
N ARG A 509 -1.62 20.93 16.97
CA ARG A 509 -3.06 20.79 16.76
C ARG A 509 -3.90 21.39 17.90
N LEU A 510 -3.35 21.41 19.11
CA LEU A 510 -3.99 22.02 20.29
C LEU A 510 -3.83 23.53 20.35
N GLU A 511 -2.91 24.10 19.56
CA GLU A 511 -2.66 25.53 19.49
C GLU A 511 -3.80 26.29 18.79
N ASP A 512 -4.52 25.66 17.86
CA ASP A 512 -5.67 26.20 17.11
C ASP A 512 -6.70 26.90 18.03
N GLY A 513 -6.55 28.23 18.17
CA GLY A 513 -7.39 29.10 19.01
C GLY A 513 -6.99 29.20 20.50
N ASN A 514 -5.90 28.57 20.94
CA ASN A 514 -5.41 28.56 22.31
C ASN A 514 -4.10 29.34 22.47
N SER A 515 -4.22 30.60 22.87
CA SER A 515 -3.09 31.52 23.10
C SER A 515 -2.03 31.00 24.09
N ALA A 516 -2.38 30.08 25.00
CA ALA A 516 -1.42 29.47 25.93
C ALA A 516 -0.46 28.48 25.24
N LEU A 517 -0.80 28.00 24.05
CA LEU A 517 -0.02 27.05 23.26
C LEU A 517 0.56 27.67 21.98
N ALA A 518 0.47 29.00 21.81
CA ALA A 518 0.95 29.73 20.63
C ALA A 518 2.43 29.48 20.28
N LEU A 519 3.23 28.99 21.23
CA LEU A 519 4.61 28.53 21.05
C LEU A 519 4.73 27.23 20.24
N PHE A 520 3.65 26.46 20.06
CA PHE A 520 3.64 25.18 19.37
C PHE A 520 2.92 25.21 18.03
N ASP A 521 2.49 26.38 17.60
CA ASP A 521 2.03 26.59 16.22
C ASP A 521 3.07 26.03 15.25
N LEU A 522 2.59 25.10 14.42
CA LEU A 522 3.39 24.31 13.51
C LEU A 522 3.83 25.12 12.30
N ASP A 523 3.01 26.08 11.88
CA ASP A 523 3.23 26.99 10.76
C ASP A 523 4.05 28.23 11.17
N GLY A 524 4.41 28.32 12.45
CA GLY A 524 4.99 29.52 13.02
C GLY A 524 6.52 29.57 12.90
N GLU A 525 7.01 30.57 12.18
CA GLU A 525 8.44 30.84 12.05
C GLU A 525 9.14 31.06 13.40
N GLY A 526 10.32 30.45 13.58
CA GLY A 526 11.15 30.62 14.79
C GLY A 526 10.57 29.97 16.05
N LYS A 527 9.48 29.22 15.95
CA LYS A 527 8.87 28.50 17.07
C LYS A 527 9.54 27.13 17.30
N PRO A 528 9.36 26.52 18.48
CA PRO A 528 9.87 25.19 18.80
C PRO A 528 9.73 24.11 17.71
N PRO A 529 8.62 23.99 16.97
CA PRO A 529 8.54 23.03 15.85
C PRO A 529 9.53 23.33 14.71
N ALA A 530 9.52 24.55 14.16
CA ALA A 530 10.45 24.99 13.12
C ALA A 530 11.92 24.87 13.55
N VAL A 531 12.25 25.26 14.79
CA VAL A 531 13.61 25.11 15.36
C VAL A 531 14.01 23.63 15.44
N PHE A 532 13.09 22.74 15.80
CA PHE A 532 13.35 21.31 15.87
C PHE A 532 13.49 20.68 14.48
N ALA A 533 12.67 21.08 13.51
CA ALA A 533 12.78 20.68 12.10
C ALA A 533 14.14 21.10 11.52
N ALA A 534 14.54 22.37 11.69
CA ALA A 534 15.84 22.89 11.32
C ALA A 534 16.99 22.11 11.99
N ALA A 535 16.87 21.79 13.29
CA ALA A 535 17.89 21.02 14.00
C ALA A 535 18.03 19.58 13.48
N LEU A 536 16.93 18.91 13.13
CA LEU A 536 16.92 17.59 12.51
C LEU A 536 17.57 17.62 11.11
N LEU A 537 17.20 18.59 10.28
CA LEU A 537 17.72 18.75 8.93
C LEU A 537 19.22 19.12 8.96
N GLY A 538 19.61 20.03 9.86
CA GLY A 538 21.00 20.41 10.08
C GLY A 538 21.85 19.24 10.59
N SER A 539 21.31 18.44 11.51
CA SER A 539 21.98 17.20 11.98
C SER A 539 22.18 16.20 10.85
N THR A 540 21.21 16.10 9.93
CA THR A 540 21.29 15.28 8.73
C THR A 540 22.40 15.78 7.80
N GLY A 541 22.49 17.10 7.59
CA GLY A 541 23.55 17.73 6.79
C GLY A 541 24.95 17.53 7.37
N VAL A 542 25.12 17.78 8.68
CA VAL A 542 26.39 17.51 9.40
C VAL A 542 26.76 16.03 9.31
N GLY A 543 25.79 15.13 9.49
CA GLY A 543 25.97 13.69 9.31
C GLY A 543 26.49 13.33 7.92
N CYS A 544 25.96 13.93 6.86
CA CYS A 544 26.45 13.73 5.49
C CYS A 544 27.91 14.20 5.32
N VAL A 545 28.26 15.36 5.89
CA VAL A 545 29.65 15.87 5.87
C VAL A 545 30.60 14.93 6.61
N LEU A 546 30.19 14.40 7.77
CA LEU A 546 30.95 13.43 8.56
C LEU A 546 31.11 12.10 7.82
N ALA A 547 30.03 11.60 7.20
CA ALA A 547 30.07 10.40 6.37
C ALA A 547 31.05 10.58 5.19
N GLY A 548 31.09 11.76 4.57
CA GLY A 548 32.09 12.11 3.56
C GLY A 548 33.52 12.12 4.10
N ARG A 549 33.74 12.59 5.34
CA ARG A 549 35.07 12.66 5.98
C ARG A 549 35.69 11.30 6.31
N ALA A 550 34.91 10.24 6.43
CA ALA A 550 35.37 8.88 6.76
C ALA A 550 36.14 8.15 5.62
N GLY A 551 36.85 8.86 4.75
CA GLY A 551 37.75 8.26 3.75
C GLY A 551 37.08 7.66 2.50
N LEU A 552 35.88 8.11 2.14
CA LEU A 552 35.14 7.54 0.99
C LEU A 552 35.74 7.97 -0.37
N PRO A 553 35.79 7.09 -1.39
CA PRO A 553 36.14 7.48 -2.78
C PRO A 553 35.16 8.52 -3.36
N TRP A 554 33.94 8.58 -2.81
CA TRP A 554 32.87 9.49 -3.22
C TRP A 554 32.64 10.65 -2.25
N ARG A 555 33.64 10.95 -1.39
CA ARG A 555 33.60 11.98 -0.34
C ARG A 555 33.00 13.31 -0.77
N ARG A 556 33.29 13.75 -2.00
CA ARG A 556 32.77 15.01 -2.55
C ARG A 556 31.24 15.01 -2.63
N ARG A 557 30.59 13.92 -3.05
CA ARG A 557 29.13 13.83 -3.19
C ARG A 557 28.41 13.99 -1.85
N TRP A 558 28.90 13.30 -0.83
CA TRP A 558 28.38 13.37 0.53
C TRP A 558 28.59 14.73 1.19
N SER A 559 29.76 15.35 0.98
CA SER A 559 30.01 16.71 1.48
C SER A 559 29.16 17.77 0.77
N ILE A 560 28.90 17.63 -0.53
CA ILE A 560 28.03 18.54 -1.29
C ILE A 560 26.59 18.44 -0.79
N LEU A 561 26.05 17.23 -0.67
CA LEU A 561 24.70 17.04 -0.13
C LEU A 561 24.61 17.55 1.31
N GLY A 562 25.62 17.27 2.13
CA GLY A 562 25.66 17.74 3.51
C GLY A 562 25.68 19.26 3.63
N ALA A 563 26.44 19.95 2.77
CA ALA A 563 26.44 21.42 2.72
C ALA A 563 25.07 21.98 2.28
N PHE A 564 24.43 21.37 1.29
CA PHE A 564 23.07 21.74 0.86
C PHE A 564 22.07 21.59 2.00
N LEU A 565 22.05 20.46 2.71
CA LEU A 565 21.12 20.23 3.82
C LEU A 565 21.38 21.16 5.01
N VAL A 566 22.64 21.50 5.28
CA VAL A 566 22.97 22.53 6.29
C VAL A 566 22.45 23.90 5.85
N PHE A 567 22.59 24.25 4.57
CA PHE A 567 22.03 25.49 4.04
C PHE A 567 20.50 25.52 4.19
N MET A 568 19.81 24.46 3.79
CA MET A 568 18.34 24.37 3.95
C MET A 568 17.92 24.45 5.42
N ALA A 569 18.69 23.87 6.34
CA ALA A 569 18.43 23.99 7.77
C ALA A 569 18.61 25.43 8.31
N PHE A 570 19.55 26.19 7.75
CA PHE A 570 19.69 27.61 8.07
C PHE A 570 18.57 28.44 7.47
N ASP A 571 18.16 28.12 6.25
CA ASP A 571 17.03 28.75 5.58
C ASP A 571 15.74 28.54 6.38
N GLU A 572 15.47 27.32 6.83
CA GLU A 572 14.35 26.95 7.71
C GLU A 572 14.36 27.73 9.03
N ALA A 573 15.53 27.85 9.67
CA ALA A 573 15.65 28.54 10.94
C ALA A 573 15.52 30.07 10.85
N LEU A 574 15.81 30.66 9.68
CA LEU A 574 15.97 32.11 9.50
C LEU A 574 15.02 32.70 8.43
N THR A 575 14.19 31.87 7.82
CA THR A 575 13.26 32.19 6.74
C THR A 575 13.89 33.06 5.64
N LEU A 576 15.08 32.64 5.16
CA LEU A 576 15.83 33.42 4.18
C LEU A 576 15.10 33.47 2.85
N HIS A 577 14.45 32.38 2.43
CA HIS A 577 13.70 32.31 1.18
C HIS A 577 12.53 33.29 1.16
N GLU A 578 11.82 33.46 2.28
CA GLU A 578 10.76 34.46 2.40
C GLU A 578 11.32 35.88 2.38
N THR A 579 12.41 36.11 3.11
CA THR A 579 13.06 37.41 3.17
C THR A 579 13.54 37.85 1.78
N LEU A 580 14.11 36.93 1.01
CA LEU A 580 14.52 37.17 -0.37
C LEU A 580 13.32 37.40 -1.29
N SER A 581 12.23 36.64 -1.12
CA SER A 581 10.97 36.86 -1.86
C SER A 581 10.40 38.27 -1.60
N ARG A 582 10.36 38.70 -0.34
CA ARG A 582 9.92 40.04 0.07
C ARG A 582 10.81 41.15 -0.49
N LEU A 583 12.13 40.96 -0.51
CA LEU A 583 13.09 41.95 -1.00
C LEU A 583 13.13 42.08 -2.52
N THR A 584 12.92 40.98 -3.24
CA THR A 584 13.06 40.94 -4.71
C THR A 584 11.73 41.01 -5.45
N GLY A 585 10.60 40.74 -4.77
CA GLY A 585 9.28 40.63 -5.38
C GLY A 585 9.08 39.38 -6.24
N VAL A 586 10.04 38.44 -6.22
CA VAL A 586 9.98 37.18 -6.97
C VAL A 586 9.60 36.06 -6.02
N PRO A 587 8.62 35.20 -6.36
CA PRO A 587 8.25 34.06 -5.53
C PRO A 587 9.46 33.19 -5.18
N TRP A 588 9.55 32.78 -3.91
CA TRP A 588 10.69 31.99 -3.42
C TRP A 588 10.87 30.68 -4.20
N THR A 589 9.76 30.07 -4.65
CA THR A 589 9.76 28.85 -5.47
C THR A 589 10.58 29.01 -6.74
N VAL A 590 10.55 30.19 -7.36
CA VAL A 590 11.35 30.52 -8.55
C VAL A 590 12.81 30.79 -8.18
N LEU A 591 13.05 31.53 -7.10
CA LEU A 591 14.40 31.87 -6.64
C LEU A 591 15.19 30.62 -6.21
N TYR A 592 14.52 29.67 -5.56
CA TYR A 592 15.14 28.49 -4.96
C TYR A 592 15.12 27.27 -5.89
N ALA A 593 14.34 27.27 -6.97
CA ALA A 593 14.30 26.16 -7.93
C ALA A 593 15.70 25.66 -8.38
N PRO A 594 16.69 26.52 -8.70
CA PRO A 594 18.04 26.06 -9.04
C PRO A 594 18.77 25.39 -7.87
N ILE A 595 18.57 25.91 -6.64
CA ILE A 595 19.19 25.41 -5.41
C ILE A 595 18.61 24.03 -5.07
N VAL A 596 17.29 23.89 -5.14
CA VAL A 596 16.57 22.62 -4.91
C VAL A 596 16.93 21.59 -5.99
N ALA A 597 17.01 21.98 -7.26
CA ALA A 597 17.43 21.09 -8.34
C ALA A 597 18.87 20.56 -8.11
N PHE A 598 19.79 21.42 -7.67
CA PHE A 598 21.14 21.04 -7.30
C PHE A 598 21.14 20.05 -6.11
N GLY A 599 20.36 20.33 -5.07
CA GLY A 599 20.16 19.44 -3.93
C GLY A 599 19.62 18.07 -4.34
N GLY A 600 18.61 18.03 -5.20
CA GLY A 600 18.02 16.80 -5.75
C GLY A 600 19.02 15.96 -6.53
N ILE A 601 19.85 16.59 -7.38
CA ILE A 601 20.94 15.89 -8.09
C ILE A 601 21.94 15.31 -7.10
N ALA A 602 22.40 16.10 -6.12
CA ALA A 602 23.33 15.64 -5.09
C ALA A 602 22.75 14.45 -4.30
N TRP A 603 21.46 14.50 -3.99
CA TRP A 603 20.74 13.44 -3.30
C TRP A 603 20.66 12.14 -4.12
N VAL A 604 20.34 12.21 -5.42
CA VAL A 604 20.30 11.04 -6.31
C VAL A 604 21.67 10.40 -6.45
N LEU A 605 22.72 11.22 -6.51
CA LEU A 605 24.10 10.73 -6.56
C LEU A 605 24.48 9.98 -5.28
N VAL A 606 24.03 10.44 -4.11
CA VAL A 606 24.24 9.73 -2.83
C VAL A 606 23.38 8.47 -2.74
N LEU A 607 22.15 8.48 -3.26
CA LEU A 607 21.29 7.28 -3.34
C LEU A 607 21.97 6.14 -4.10
N ARG A 608 22.69 6.45 -5.20
CA ARG A 608 23.50 5.46 -5.93
C ARG A 608 24.56 4.82 -5.04
N ASP A 609 25.21 5.60 -4.19
CA ASP A 609 26.29 5.14 -3.30
C ASP A 609 25.79 4.21 -2.17
N VAL A 610 24.50 4.27 -1.82
CA VAL A 610 23.87 3.43 -0.77
C VAL A 610 22.92 2.37 -1.34
N TRP A 611 22.80 2.29 -2.67
CA TRP A 611 21.79 1.47 -3.33
C TRP A 611 21.89 -0.02 -2.99
N ALA A 612 23.11 -0.53 -2.77
CA ALA A 612 23.35 -1.93 -2.45
C ALA A 612 22.81 -2.32 -1.07
N GLU A 613 22.76 -1.37 -0.13
CA GLU A 613 22.37 -1.63 1.26
C GLU A 613 20.86 -1.44 1.45
N GLN A 614 20.12 -2.55 1.38
CA GLN A 614 18.65 -2.53 1.39
C GLN A 614 18.04 -1.66 2.51
N ARG A 615 18.58 -1.74 3.73
CA ARG A 615 18.05 -0.99 4.87
C ARG A 615 18.24 0.52 4.70
N ILE A 616 19.42 0.92 4.25
CA ILE A 616 19.81 2.32 4.07
C ILE A 616 19.06 2.90 2.88
N ARG A 617 19.00 2.16 1.77
CA ARG A 617 18.22 2.54 0.59
C ARG A 617 16.76 2.81 0.93
N TYR A 618 16.11 1.96 1.73
CA TYR A 618 14.72 2.19 2.09
C TYR A 618 14.53 3.40 3.00
N LEU A 619 15.38 3.60 4.01
CA LEU A 619 15.32 4.82 4.83
C LEU A 619 15.56 6.08 4.01
N TRP A 620 16.47 6.00 3.04
CA TRP A 620 16.75 7.09 2.09
C TRP A 620 15.50 7.44 1.27
N LEU A 621 14.90 6.43 0.63
CA LEU A 621 13.70 6.60 -0.19
C LEU A 621 12.46 7.01 0.64
N LEU A 622 12.29 6.46 1.85
CA LEU A 622 11.20 6.85 2.76
C LEU A 622 11.32 8.30 3.19
N GLY A 623 12.55 8.77 3.47
CA GLY A 623 12.79 10.18 3.78
C GLY A 623 12.37 11.11 2.65
N ALA A 624 12.72 10.75 1.40
CA ALA A 624 12.31 11.51 0.21
C ALA A 624 10.81 11.44 -0.05
N LEU A 625 10.17 10.29 0.18
CA LEU A 625 8.72 10.16 0.03
C LEU A 625 7.98 11.04 1.04
N ALA A 626 8.44 11.08 2.30
CA ALA A 626 7.83 11.91 3.33
C ALA A 626 7.90 13.41 2.95
N TRP A 627 9.09 13.90 2.58
CA TRP A 627 9.28 15.27 2.06
C TRP A 627 8.48 15.56 0.78
N ALA A 628 8.46 14.64 -0.19
CA ALA A 628 7.65 14.86 -1.39
C ALA A 628 6.15 14.94 -1.07
N THR A 629 5.69 14.23 -0.02
CA THR A 629 4.30 14.26 0.42
C THR A 629 3.99 15.53 1.20
N SER A 630 4.93 16.06 2.00
CA SER A 630 4.73 17.33 2.71
C SER A 630 4.52 18.49 1.73
N GLN A 631 5.38 18.60 0.73
CA GLN A 631 5.31 19.64 -0.30
C GLN A 631 4.01 19.59 -1.12
N VAL A 632 3.43 18.40 -1.29
CA VAL A 632 2.10 18.24 -1.88
C VAL A 632 1.00 18.76 -0.94
N LEU A 633 1.12 18.53 0.36
CA LEU A 633 0.16 19.01 1.36
C LEU A 633 0.23 20.54 1.48
N GLU A 634 1.43 21.12 1.38
CA GLU A 634 1.66 22.57 1.32
C GLU A 634 0.86 23.21 0.17
N GLU A 635 0.98 22.68 -1.05
CA GLU A 635 0.23 23.18 -2.20
C GLU A 635 -1.30 23.11 -1.99
N LEU A 636 -1.77 22.03 -1.33
CA LEU A 636 -3.18 21.81 -1.01
C LEU A 636 -3.74 22.75 0.08
N GLN A 637 -2.89 23.54 0.75
CA GLN A 637 -3.32 24.51 1.76
C GLN A 637 -3.90 25.78 1.18
N SER A 638 -3.64 26.08 -0.09
CA SER A 638 -4.14 27.29 -0.73
C SER A 638 -5.47 27.04 -1.44
N SER A 639 -6.40 28.00 -1.37
CA SER A 639 -7.65 27.98 -2.13
C SER A 639 -7.79 29.25 -2.96
N PRO A 640 -8.04 29.16 -4.29
CA PRO A 640 -8.21 30.32 -5.16
C PRO A 640 -9.34 31.27 -4.72
N GLU A 641 -10.35 30.76 -4.00
CA GLU A 641 -11.53 31.53 -3.60
C GLU A 641 -11.46 32.09 -2.16
N GLN A 642 -10.67 31.47 -1.27
CA GLN A 642 -10.70 31.74 0.18
C GLN A 642 -9.32 32.04 0.80
N GLY A 643 -8.24 31.99 0.02
CA GLY A 643 -6.86 32.11 0.51
C GLY A 643 -6.38 30.82 1.17
N ARG A 644 -7.05 30.37 2.24
CA ARG A 644 -6.78 29.09 2.92
C ARG A 644 -7.81 28.03 2.50
N ALA A 645 -7.35 26.81 2.25
CA ALA A 645 -8.20 25.67 1.91
C ALA A 645 -8.95 25.14 3.16
N PRO A 646 -10.17 24.60 2.99
CA PRO A 646 -10.88 23.92 4.07
C PRO A 646 -10.04 22.78 4.66
N GLY A 647 -9.70 22.86 5.95
CA GLY A 647 -8.81 21.90 6.60
C GLY A 647 -7.33 22.30 6.63
N TYR A 648 -7.00 23.58 6.38
CA TYR A 648 -5.65 24.14 6.50
C TYR A 648 -4.81 23.55 7.65
N ASP A 649 -5.29 23.64 8.90
CA ASP A 649 -4.53 23.21 10.08
C ASP A 649 -4.19 21.71 10.08
N VAL A 650 -4.99 20.92 9.36
CA VAL A 650 -4.75 19.47 9.18
C VAL A 650 -3.66 19.24 8.14
N TYR A 651 -3.67 20.01 7.06
CA TYR A 651 -2.63 19.93 6.04
C TYR A 651 -1.27 20.34 6.63
N VAL A 652 -1.23 21.46 7.34
CA VAL A 652 -0.05 21.94 8.08
C VAL A 652 0.46 20.87 9.06
N LEU A 653 -0.44 20.27 9.85
CA LEU A 653 -0.05 19.21 10.79
C LEU A 653 0.70 18.06 10.12
N PHE A 654 0.19 17.59 8.98
CA PHE A 654 0.79 16.46 8.28
C PHE A 654 2.04 16.86 7.51
N GLU A 655 2.05 18.02 6.88
CA GLU A 655 3.22 18.57 6.22
C GLU A 655 4.40 18.58 7.17
N GLU A 656 4.29 19.33 8.27
CA GLU A 656 5.33 19.55 9.26
C GLU A 656 5.81 18.24 9.89
N CYS A 657 4.88 17.36 10.26
CA CYS A 657 5.24 16.04 10.79
C CYS A 657 5.98 15.18 9.77
N LEU A 658 5.62 15.26 8.48
CA LEU A 658 6.26 14.49 7.41
C LEU A 658 7.66 15.02 7.08
N GLU A 659 7.88 16.34 7.12
CA GLU A 659 9.21 16.93 6.93
C GLU A 659 10.18 16.52 8.03
N MET A 660 9.74 16.63 9.29
CA MET A 660 10.51 16.16 10.43
C MET A 660 10.77 14.65 10.36
N THR A 661 9.77 13.86 10.00
CA THR A 661 9.89 12.39 9.87
C THR A 661 10.82 12.01 8.73
N GLY A 662 10.75 12.73 7.60
CA GLY A 662 11.60 12.51 6.44
C GLY A 662 13.07 12.79 6.75
N SER A 663 13.31 13.92 7.42
CA SER A 663 14.63 14.31 7.93
C SER A 663 15.19 13.30 8.93
N LEU A 664 14.37 12.79 9.85
CA LEU A 664 14.76 11.72 10.78
C LEU A 664 15.13 10.40 10.06
N CYS A 665 14.42 10.04 8.99
CA CYS A 665 14.74 8.87 8.18
C CYS A 665 16.11 9.00 7.50
N TRP A 666 16.40 10.17 6.93
CA TRP A 666 17.72 10.45 6.35
C TRP A 666 18.82 10.44 7.41
N LEU A 667 18.60 11.07 8.57
CA LEU A 667 19.55 11.03 9.68
C LEU A 667 19.88 9.60 10.11
N LEU A 668 18.87 8.75 10.24
CA LEU A 668 19.04 7.33 10.60
C LEU A 668 19.83 6.57 9.52
N ALA A 669 19.52 6.81 8.24
CA ALA A 669 20.25 6.21 7.14
C ALA A 669 21.74 6.56 7.18
N ILE A 670 22.08 7.83 7.44
CA ILE A 670 23.46 8.30 7.56
C ILE A 670 24.18 7.63 8.73
N VAL A 671 23.53 7.55 9.90
CA VAL A 671 24.11 6.87 11.08
C VAL A 671 24.43 5.40 10.74
N LEU A 672 23.55 4.72 10.00
CA LEU A 672 23.81 3.36 9.54
C LEU A 672 24.96 3.28 8.53
N VAL A 673 25.07 4.22 7.60
CA VAL A 673 26.22 4.32 6.67
C VAL A 673 27.52 4.45 7.45
N VAL A 674 27.59 5.38 8.41
CA VAL A 674 28.78 5.61 9.23
C VAL A 674 29.17 4.36 10.03
N ARG A 675 28.19 3.61 10.54
CA ARG A 675 28.41 2.36 11.29
C ARG A 675 28.88 1.20 10.44
N LEU A 676 28.19 0.93 9.33
CA LEU A 676 28.56 -0.15 8.42
C LEU A 676 30.01 0.01 7.96
N ARG A 677 30.44 1.26 7.75
CA ARG A 677 31.74 1.58 7.19
C ARG A 677 32.84 1.71 8.25
N SER A 678 32.52 2.19 9.46
CA SER A 678 33.46 2.19 10.60
C SER A 678 33.74 0.79 11.16
N GLY A 679 32.81 -0.16 11.03
CA GLY A 679 33.02 -1.57 11.39
C GLY A 679 34.02 -2.32 10.49
N GLY A 680 34.40 -1.74 9.35
CA GLY A 680 35.36 -2.32 8.40
C GLY A 680 36.84 -2.01 8.66
N HIS A 681 37.18 -1.25 9.71
CA HIS A 681 38.58 -0.87 10.02
C HIS A 681 39.09 -1.36 11.38
N GLY A 682 38.34 -2.23 12.07
CA GLY A 682 38.79 -2.92 13.28
C GLY A 682 38.58 -4.42 13.14
N GLY A 683 39.60 -5.15 12.70
CA GLY A 683 39.54 -6.60 12.57
C GLY A 683 39.33 -7.28 13.92
N VAL A 684 38.10 -7.72 14.17
CA VAL A 684 37.81 -8.94 14.94
C VAL A 684 36.82 -9.72 14.10
N GLY A 685 37.34 -10.67 13.32
CA GLY A 685 36.52 -11.61 12.55
C GLY A 685 35.67 -12.48 13.49
N PRO A 686 34.57 -13.09 12.99
CA PRO A 686 33.77 -13.99 13.79
C PRO A 686 34.63 -15.22 14.12
N ALA A 687 34.99 -15.39 15.38
CA ALA A 687 35.65 -16.61 15.85
C ALA A 687 34.76 -17.82 15.54
N GLU A 688 35.37 -18.76 14.84
CA GLU A 688 34.88 -20.06 14.42
C GLU A 688 33.98 -20.75 15.47
N ARG A 689 32.71 -20.93 15.14
CA ARG A 689 31.91 -22.05 15.68
C ARG A 689 31.97 -23.22 14.71
N SER A 690 33.11 -23.89 14.62
CA SER A 690 33.19 -25.26 14.08
C SER A 690 34.53 -25.92 14.40
N SER A 691 34.68 -26.42 15.63
CA SER A 691 35.55 -27.57 15.88
C SER A 691 34.79 -28.57 16.74
N GLY A 692 34.01 -29.43 16.07
CA GLY A 692 33.48 -30.65 16.67
C GLY A 692 34.64 -31.58 17.01
N ARG A 693 35.17 -31.48 18.22
CA ARG A 693 36.08 -32.47 18.78
C ARG A 693 35.23 -33.67 19.21
N ARG A 694 35.28 -34.75 18.43
CA ARG A 694 34.81 -36.07 18.85
C ARG A 694 35.56 -36.45 20.13
N MET A 695 34.86 -36.54 21.25
CA MET A 695 35.35 -37.26 22.42
C MET A 695 35.26 -38.77 22.10
N THR A 696 36.41 -39.40 21.93
CA THR A 696 36.56 -40.84 22.07
C THR A 696 36.40 -41.23 23.54
N PRO A 697 35.65 -42.29 23.88
CA PRO A 697 35.55 -42.75 25.26
C PRO A 697 36.85 -43.48 25.64
N VAL A 698 37.45 -43.07 26.75
CA VAL A 698 38.55 -43.81 27.39
C VAL A 698 37.99 -45.13 27.89
N ARG A 699 38.38 -46.23 27.25
CA ARG A 699 38.33 -47.59 27.82
C ARG A 699 39.46 -47.69 28.84
N THR A 700 39.11 -47.73 30.12
CA THR A 700 39.98 -48.31 31.15
C THR A 700 39.81 -49.82 31.12
N GLY A 701 40.89 -50.55 30.84
CA GLY A 701 40.91 -52.01 30.85
C GLY A 701 42.27 -52.57 30.44
N VAL A 702 43.25 -52.45 31.34
CA VAL A 702 44.22 -53.52 31.63
C VAL A 702 43.48 -54.42 32.64
N ARG A 703 43.37 -55.73 32.52
CA ARG A 703 44.29 -56.74 31.96
C ARG A 703 44.21 -56.99 30.46
#